data_AF-A0A4S8KJZ9-F1
#
_entry.id   AF-A0A4S8KJZ9-F1
#
_cell.length_a   1.000
_cell.length_b   1.000
_cell.length_c   1.000
_cell.angle_alpha   90.00
_cell.angle_beta   90.00
_cell.angle_gamma   90.00
#
_symmetry.space_group_name_H-M   'P 1'
#
loop_
_entity.id
_entity.type
_entity.pdbx_description
1 polymer ?
#
loop_
_entity_poly.entity_id
_entity_poly.type
_entity_poly.pdbx_seq_one_letter_code
_entity_poly.pdbx_strand_id
1 'polypeptide(L)'
;MFGIKEKKESTVHLKEKGVIPNNLCTLLCELVSLDSIPAQKCVDAFKRIASTLGIDVEGDILPRSINRVVKEGGMAAKIHMVEAFKDASVSTVDKDGQRKEFFLGITMAVNHTSETQQAEWIALIEELYHLYCDSPFCEGNEDERDFWAAVCGMHTDHAEDQKKLFRLLQAFKQRLERERHGEKAVLSMSTPDLVRLLIRVSAEAVESIGGQDAWEKLSDEEQKALHTTTYLKVVQEIGQEEFSKLSPEEQAKIDLFLWVGCCMHKEMNAFKGGATAMENFWSLNNLPLPVRMYNHDNDAASSLAPGTDAAKRADEKSKGGAIKVSSLSGTIYRHKDRKRGQQDTLQFFLHEELSFCVEFPDTSNTRFQSHAQACAIIITYRDLFLKFLQLVEDNKTGRKLNHLEQNVRKGLQCNYTLHEFAAVTLYHQTISIPYMREIRGPSGSTEHNVLCLGPFHERLKTHLAKLINNPEIVTEGYILAKWQTAMFDGKPWEQPDAIEAVLKYLPELPHLKPLFVAFCKGALETWKRFTSEFEPGTAISNASSEQKARASMAKTNDLNESQFRSSRHTMRSNPSMSLSQYNARQMFKKNNGVPERLRQMNADERKSLRKMTRQQDESGEDCLNRDRMMSSLHQVAKENIQKDQRVAERKKKSQQRVDAAGNRVFRSLHELEVASAVGKSRKGYLTNTEIDLQLDWFRQEDEHENPEEPTMVCSSKRVERSRILSSSGQGDGSKEEVHGSHQELDDGNCTETDSEAEFYGNRK
;
A
#
# COMPACT_ATOMS: atom_id res chain seq x y z
N MET A 1 12.43 24.13 46.70
CA MET A 1 12.59 23.55 48.05
C MET A 1 11.95 22.17 48.04
N PHE A 2 12.66 21.14 47.56
CA PHE A 2 12.21 19.76 47.68
C PHE A 2 13.03 19.10 48.78
N GLY A 3 12.33 18.69 49.85
CA GLY A 3 12.93 18.19 51.08
C GLY A 3 13.84 17.01 50.82
N ILE A 4 15.05 17.11 51.36
CA ILE A 4 16.05 16.06 51.43
C ILE A 4 15.49 14.97 52.35
N LYS A 5 14.96 13.90 51.78
CA LYS A 5 14.92 12.60 52.45
C LYS A 5 16.29 11.95 52.27
N GLU A 6 16.86 11.43 53.35
CA GLU A 6 18.13 10.71 53.37
C GLU A 6 18.24 9.75 52.17
N LYS A 7 19.20 10.02 51.28
CA LYS A 7 19.56 9.12 50.19
C LYS A 7 20.31 7.93 50.78
N LYS A 8 19.66 6.78 50.89
CA LYS A 8 20.40 5.52 50.74
C LYS A 8 20.98 5.54 49.32
N GLU A 9 22.30 5.55 49.19
CA GLU A 9 22.97 5.29 47.91
C GLU A 9 22.47 3.94 47.40
N SER A 10 21.58 3.97 46.41
CA SER A 10 21.09 2.77 45.75
C SER A 10 21.97 2.52 44.53
N THR A 11 22.90 1.58 44.63
CA THR A 11 23.66 1.10 43.49
C THR A 11 22.86 0.04 42.74
N VAL A 12 22.71 0.19 41.43
CA VAL A 12 22.11 -0.80 40.54
C VAL A 12 23.23 -1.51 39.77
N HIS A 13 23.38 -2.81 39.99
CA HIS A 13 24.30 -3.62 39.20
C HIS A 13 23.62 -4.08 37.90
N LEU A 14 24.22 -3.78 36.75
CA LEU A 14 23.65 -4.19 35.45
C LEU A 14 23.73 -5.70 35.21
N LYS A 15 24.59 -6.40 35.97
CA LYS A 15 24.73 -7.85 35.95
C LYS A 15 24.97 -8.37 37.36
N GLU A 16 24.29 -9.47 37.69
CA GLU A 16 24.54 -10.25 38.89
C GLU A 16 25.13 -11.60 38.47
N LYS A 17 26.35 -11.90 38.92
CA LYS A 17 27.08 -13.12 38.53
C LYS A 17 27.14 -13.33 37.00
N GLY A 18 27.28 -12.23 36.26
CA GLY A 18 27.34 -12.22 34.79
C GLY A 18 25.97 -12.29 34.07
N VAL A 19 24.86 -12.38 34.79
CA VAL A 19 23.50 -12.46 34.25
C VAL A 19 22.78 -11.14 34.41
N ILE A 20 22.05 -10.71 33.38
CA ILE A 20 21.22 -9.49 33.44
C ILE A 20 19.94 -9.83 34.25
N PRO A 21 19.62 -9.09 35.32
CA PRO A 21 18.41 -9.32 36.10
C PRO A 21 17.12 -9.22 35.27
N ASN A 22 16.11 -10.03 35.58
CA ASN A 22 14.86 -10.10 34.79
C ASN A 22 14.12 -8.75 34.70
N ASN A 23 14.05 -8.01 35.81
CA ASN A 23 13.42 -6.69 35.84
C ASN A 23 14.19 -5.68 34.97
N LEU A 24 15.53 -5.78 34.97
CA LEU A 24 16.36 -4.94 34.11
C LEU A 24 16.20 -5.33 32.64
N CYS A 25 16.07 -6.62 32.31
CA CYS A 25 15.72 -7.05 30.95
C CYS A 25 14.41 -6.42 30.46
N THR A 26 13.36 -6.41 31.29
CA THR A 26 12.09 -5.76 30.94
C THR A 26 12.28 -4.27 30.72
N LEU A 27 12.96 -3.57 31.64
CA LEU A 27 13.24 -2.13 31.50
C LEU A 27 14.02 -1.80 30.22
N LEU A 28 15.02 -2.60 29.87
CA LEU A 28 15.79 -2.42 28.64
C LEU A 28 14.92 -2.62 27.39
N CYS A 29 13.97 -3.56 27.41
CA CYS A 29 12.99 -3.69 26.33
C CYS A 29 12.11 -2.44 26.23
N GLU A 30 11.59 -1.94 27.36
CA GLU A 30 10.75 -0.74 27.42
C GLU A 30 11.48 0.46 26.81
N LEU A 31 12.73 0.71 27.21
CA LEU A 31 13.55 1.80 26.65
C LEU A 31 13.75 1.67 25.13
N VAL A 32 14.13 0.49 24.65
CA VAL A 32 14.37 0.28 23.21
C VAL A 32 13.08 0.34 22.38
N SER A 33 11.94 -0.01 22.98
CA SER A 33 10.62 0.05 22.35
C SER A 33 10.11 1.49 22.13
N LEU A 34 10.73 2.48 22.75
CA LEU A 34 10.42 3.90 22.51
C LEU A 34 10.83 4.38 21.11
N ASP A 35 11.49 3.55 20.30
CA ASP A 35 11.99 3.80 18.93
C ASP A 35 13.12 4.85 18.86
N SER A 36 13.08 5.89 19.68
CA SER A 36 14.09 6.96 19.77
C SER A 36 15.37 6.55 20.49
N ILE A 37 15.39 5.38 21.16
CA ILE A 37 16.57 4.85 21.85
C ILE A 37 17.08 3.61 21.10
N PRO A 38 18.16 3.74 20.31
CA PRO A 38 18.81 2.59 19.69
C PRO A 38 19.32 1.62 20.75
N ALA A 39 19.27 0.31 20.47
CA ALA A 39 19.80 -0.73 21.35
C ALA A 39 21.27 -0.48 21.76
N GLN A 40 22.07 0.11 20.86
CA GLN A 40 23.47 0.47 21.11
C GLN A 40 23.65 1.61 22.14
N LYS A 41 22.63 2.45 22.34
CA LYS A 41 22.64 3.61 23.25
C LYS A 41 21.76 3.42 24.48
N CYS A 42 21.13 2.26 24.61
CA CYS A 42 20.18 2.00 25.69
C CYS A 42 20.84 2.04 27.09
N VAL A 43 22.04 1.49 27.24
CA VAL A 43 22.76 1.53 28.53
C VAL A 43 23.18 2.95 28.86
N ASP A 44 23.71 3.69 27.88
CA ASP A 44 24.10 5.09 28.05
C ASP A 44 22.92 5.96 28.49
N ALA A 45 21.76 5.77 27.85
CA ALA A 45 20.53 6.46 28.20
C ALA A 45 20.09 6.12 29.64
N PHE A 46 20.10 4.83 30.01
CA PHE A 46 19.76 4.40 31.37
C PHE A 46 20.71 4.98 32.43
N LYS A 47 22.03 4.94 32.19
CA LYS A 47 23.05 5.51 33.08
C LYS A 47 22.85 7.02 33.28
N ARG A 48 22.53 7.76 32.21
CA ARG A 48 22.25 9.21 32.30
C ARG A 48 21.02 9.50 33.17
N ILE A 49 19.92 8.77 32.95
CA ILE A 49 18.69 8.90 33.75
C ILE A 49 18.96 8.57 35.23
N ALA A 50 19.64 7.46 35.49
CA ALA A 50 19.97 7.03 36.85
C ALA A 50 20.87 8.04 37.58
N SER A 51 21.88 8.59 36.90
CA SER A 51 22.76 9.63 37.45
C SER A 51 21.99 10.88 37.86
N THR A 52 21.02 11.34 37.06
CA THR A 52 20.15 12.47 37.42
C THR A 52 19.31 12.19 38.66
N LEU A 53 18.90 10.93 38.88
CA LEU A 53 18.17 10.50 40.06
C LEU A 53 19.09 10.23 41.28
N GLY A 54 20.41 10.31 41.11
CA GLY A 54 21.39 9.99 42.15
C GLY A 54 21.50 8.50 42.45
N ILE A 55 21.29 7.66 41.44
CA ILE A 55 21.42 6.21 41.48
C ILE A 55 22.72 5.85 40.74
N ASP A 56 23.66 5.22 41.42
CA ASP A 56 24.88 4.73 40.78
C ASP A 56 24.60 3.44 40.01
N VAL A 57 25.11 3.35 38.78
CA VAL A 57 24.91 2.19 37.91
C VAL A 57 26.25 1.53 37.62
N GLU A 58 26.46 0.34 38.15
CA GLU A 58 27.71 -0.41 38.01
C GLU A 58 27.64 -1.43 36.85
N GLY A 59 28.72 -1.50 36.08
CA GLY A 59 28.91 -2.48 35.01
C GLY A 59 28.48 -2.00 33.63
N ASP A 60 28.39 -2.94 32.70
CA ASP A 60 28.00 -2.66 31.31
C ASP A 60 27.31 -3.87 30.64
N ILE A 61 26.48 -3.61 29.63
CA ILE A 61 25.76 -4.61 28.85
C ILE A 61 26.07 -4.42 27.37
N LEU A 62 26.65 -5.46 26.76
CA LEU A 62 26.95 -5.45 25.33
C LEU A 62 25.68 -5.26 24.48
N PRO A 63 25.75 -4.51 23.36
CA PRO A 63 24.62 -4.33 22.45
C PRO A 63 23.99 -5.64 21.96
N ARG A 64 24.82 -6.68 21.78
CA ARG A 64 24.35 -8.02 21.41
C ARG A 64 23.40 -8.62 22.47
N SER A 65 23.65 -8.37 23.75
CA SER A 65 22.80 -8.84 24.84
C SER A 65 21.48 -8.07 24.88
N ILE A 66 21.50 -6.76 24.59
CA ILE A 66 20.28 -5.95 24.48
C ILE A 66 19.42 -6.43 23.32
N ASN A 67 20.03 -6.75 22.17
CA ASN A 67 19.29 -7.33 21.05
C ASN A 67 18.61 -8.65 21.41
N ARG A 68 19.27 -9.51 22.21
CA ARG A 68 18.66 -10.75 22.72
C ARG A 68 17.49 -10.45 23.66
N VAL A 69 17.68 -9.51 24.58
CA VAL A 69 16.62 -9.07 25.51
C VAL A 69 15.39 -8.56 24.74
N VAL A 70 15.59 -7.76 23.69
CA VAL A 70 14.49 -7.29 22.82
C VAL A 70 13.75 -8.45 22.16
N LYS A 71 14.47 -9.47 21.69
CA LYS A 71 13.85 -10.67 21.11
C LYS A 71 13.10 -11.51 22.15
N GLU A 72 13.61 -11.59 23.38
CA GLU A 72 12.87 -12.20 24.50
C GLU A 72 11.53 -11.46 24.72
N GLY A 73 11.52 -10.13 24.60
CA GLY A 73 10.29 -9.32 24.63
C GLY A 73 9.33 -9.62 23.48
N GLY A 74 9.83 -9.81 22.25
CA GLY A 74 9.03 -10.24 21.11
C GLY A 74 8.46 -11.65 21.27
N MET A 75 9.25 -12.57 21.81
CA MET A 75 8.82 -13.94 22.13
C MET A 75 7.69 -13.94 23.16
N ALA A 76 7.84 -13.14 24.22
CA ALA A 76 6.78 -12.97 25.21
C ALA A 76 5.52 -12.35 24.61
N ALA A 77 5.66 -11.43 23.65
CA ALA A 77 4.53 -10.85 22.94
C ALA A 77 3.78 -11.90 22.09
N LYS A 78 4.48 -12.83 21.42
CA LYS A 78 3.85 -13.94 20.68
C LYS A 78 3.03 -14.84 21.61
N ILE A 79 3.59 -15.24 22.75
CA ILE A 79 2.91 -16.07 23.77
C ILE A 79 1.69 -15.33 24.31
N HIS A 80 1.85 -14.06 24.68
CA HIS A 80 0.78 -13.24 25.22
C HIS A 80 -0.40 -13.07 24.25
N MET A 81 -0.14 -13.07 22.94
CA MET A 81 -1.20 -12.99 21.94
C MET A 81 -2.10 -14.22 21.94
N VAL A 82 -1.53 -15.43 22.01
CA VAL A 82 -2.32 -16.67 22.05
C VAL A 82 -3.16 -16.71 23.34
N GLU A 83 -2.56 -16.34 24.48
CA GLU A 83 -3.30 -16.17 25.75
C GLU A 83 -4.48 -15.18 25.58
N ALA A 84 -4.25 -14.04 24.93
CA ALA A 84 -5.28 -13.03 24.71
C ALA A 84 -6.36 -13.46 23.71
N PHE A 85 -6.03 -14.28 22.71
CA PHE A 85 -6.99 -14.80 21.74
C PHE A 85 -7.92 -15.83 22.37
N LYS A 86 -7.40 -16.66 23.29
CA LYS A 86 -8.20 -17.59 24.10
C LYS A 86 -9.26 -16.89 24.93
N ASP A 87 -8.87 -15.78 25.57
CA ASP A 87 -9.78 -15.00 26.42
C ASP A 87 -10.75 -14.10 25.62
N ALA A 88 -10.55 -13.94 24.31
CA ALA A 88 -11.33 -13.04 23.48
C ALA A 88 -12.70 -13.64 23.12
N SER A 89 -13.67 -13.53 24.03
CA SER A 89 -15.07 -13.72 23.69
C SER A 89 -15.57 -12.52 22.87
N VAL A 90 -15.84 -12.72 21.57
CA VAL A 90 -16.61 -11.78 20.74
C VAL A 90 -15.90 -10.42 20.58
N SER A 91 -14.97 -10.37 19.62
CA SER A 91 -14.03 -9.25 19.43
C SER A 91 -13.05 -9.12 20.60
N THR A 92 -11.84 -8.64 20.35
CA THR A 92 -10.88 -8.35 21.42
C THR A 92 -11.31 -7.11 22.20
N VAL A 93 -12.54 -7.07 22.69
CA VAL A 93 -13.08 -6.01 23.54
C VAL A 93 -12.80 -6.44 24.99
N ASP A 94 -12.10 -5.61 25.74
CA ASP A 94 -11.81 -5.91 27.14
C ASP A 94 -13.05 -5.76 28.03
N LYS A 95 -12.88 -6.06 29.32
CA LYS A 95 -13.96 -6.00 30.33
C LYS A 95 -14.56 -4.59 30.46
N ASP A 96 -13.85 -3.57 30.01
CA ASP A 96 -14.25 -2.16 30.06
C ASP A 96 -14.89 -1.70 28.73
N GLY A 97 -15.09 -2.60 27.77
CA GLY A 97 -15.67 -2.28 26.47
C GLY A 97 -14.67 -1.70 25.48
N GLN A 98 -13.36 -1.72 25.77
CA GLN A 98 -12.33 -1.16 24.90
C GLN A 98 -11.75 -2.20 23.95
N ARG A 99 -11.64 -1.82 22.68
CA ARG A 99 -11.00 -2.65 21.65
C ARG A 99 -9.49 -2.75 21.90
N LYS A 100 -9.00 -3.96 22.11
CA LYS A 100 -7.57 -4.30 22.08
C LYS A 100 -7.14 -4.50 20.65
N GLU A 101 -6.01 -3.89 20.31
CA GLU A 101 -5.36 -4.03 19.02
C GLU A 101 -4.05 -4.79 19.21
N PHE A 102 -3.80 -5.79 18.37
CA PHE A 102 -2.57 -6.57 18.38
C PHE A 102 -1.81 -6.35 17.07
N PHE A 103 -0.51 -6.16 17.19
CA PHE A 103 0.41 -6.11 16.06
C PHE A 103 1.04 -7.49 15.88
N LEU A 104 0.82 -8.08 14.71
CA LEU A 104 1.30 -9.43 14.36
C LEU A 104 2.68 -9.44 13.70
N GLY A 105 3.28 -8.27 13.47
CA GLY A 105 4.51 -8.14 12.71
C GLY A 105 4.29 -7.71 11.26
N ILE A 106 5.34 -7.17 10.66
CA ILE A 106 5.43 -6.95 9.21
C ILE A 106 6.23 -8.10 8.61
N THR A 107 5.66 -8.74 7.60
CA THR A 107 6.33 -9.75 6.79
C THR A 107 6.63 -9.18 5.40
N MET A 108 7.63 -9.77 4.75
CA MET A 108 7.94 -9.48 3.36
C MET A 108 7.37 -10.61 2.51
N ALA A 109 6.29 -10.31 1.78
CA ALA A 109 5.65 -11.28 0.91
C ALA A 109 6.53 -11.55 -0.33
N VAL A 110 6.61 -12.82 -0.72
CA VAL A 110 7.38 -13.26 -1.90
C VAL A 110 6.73 -12.77 -3.20
N ASN A 111 5.41 -12.68 -3.21
CA ASN A 111 4.60 -12.09 -4.26
C ASN A 111 3.29 -11.54 -3.66
N HIS A 112 2.49 -10.82 -4.46
CA HIS A 112 1.24 -10.22 -4.00
C HIS A 112 -0.02 -11.02 -4.39
N THR A 113 0.09 -12.33 -4.63
CA THR A 113 -1.09 -13.16 -4.95
C THR A 113 -1.91 -13.47 -3.69
N SER A 114 -3.22 -13.58 -3.86
CA SER A 114 -4.15 -13.89 -2.76
C SER A 114 -3.84 -15.24 -2.11
N GLU A 115 -3.44 -16.24 -2.89
CA GLU A 115 -3.07 -17.57 -2.40
C GLU A 115 -1.81 -17.56 -1.54
N THR A 116 -0.78 -16.81 -1.97
CA THR A 116 0.43 -16.65 -1.15
C THR A 116 0.12 -15.92 0.15
N GLN A 117 -0.69 -14.85 0.10
CA GLN A 117 -1.11 -14.13 1.31
C GLN A 117 -1.93 -15.02 2.25
N GLN A 118 -2.84 -15.86 1.73
CA GLN A 118 -3.58 -16.82 2.54
C GLN A 118 -2.64 -17.79 3.25
N ALA A 119 -1.70 -18.38 2.52
CA ALA A 119 -0.74 -19.32 3.09
C ALA A 119 0.15 -18.67 4.14
N GLU A 120 0.57 -17.42 3.94
CA GLU A 120 1.34 -16.65 4.92
C GLU A 120 0.52 -16.38 6.20
N TRP A 121 -0.78 -16.07 6.08
CA TRP A 121 -1.67 -15.93 7.23
C TRP A 121 -1.84 -17.22 8.01
N ILE A 122 -2.05 -18.34 7.31
CA ILE A 122 -2.20 -19.66 7.94
C ILE A 122 -0.91 -20.03 8.69
N ALA A 123 0.23 -19.97 8.01
CA ALA A 123 1.53 -20.32 8.58
C ALA A 123 1.89 -19.44 9.79
N LEU A 124 1.54 -18.15 9.77
CA LEU A 124 1.76 -17.25 10.90
C LEU A 124 0.97 -17.67 12.13
N ILE A 125 -0.31 -18.02 11.97
CA ILE A 125 -1.14 -18.44 13.11
C ILE A 125 -0.69 -19.81 13.62
N GLU A 126 -0.38 -20.75 12.72
CA GLU A 126 0.20 -22.06 13.07
C GLU A 126 1.51 -21.90 13.86
N GLU A 127 2.43 -21.02 13.42
CA GLU A 127 3.68 -20.74 14.14
C GLU A 127 3.41 -20.22 15.56
N LEU A 128 2.45 -19.29 15.71
CA LEU A 128 2.11 -18.73 17.02
C LEU A 128 1.57 -19.79 17.98
N TYR A 129 0.65 -20.65 17.51
CA TYR A 129 0.08 -21.71 18.33
C TYR A 129 1.08 -22.82 18.63
N HIS A 130 1.88 -23.27 17.64
CA HIS A 130 2.96 -24.23 17.89
C HIS A 130 3.95 -23.72 18.94
N LEU A 131 4.38 -22.47 18.82
CA LEU A 131 5.27 -21.85 19.79
C LEU A 131 4.64 -21.79 21.19
N TYR A 132 3.34 -21.49 21.29
CA TYR A 132 2.64 -21.46 22.55
C TYR A 132 2.52 -22.86 23.16
N CYS A 133 2.11 -23.85 22.37
CA CYS A 133 1.96 -25.25 22.80
C CYS A 133 3.27 -25.88 23.26
N ASP A 134 4.40 -25.54 22.62
CA ASP A 134 5.73 -25.99 23.03
C ASP A 134 6.26 -25.24 24.28
N SER A 135 5.58 -24.18 24.70
CA SER A 135 5.96 -23.37 25.84
C SER A 135 5.46 -23.96 27.16
N PRO A 136 6.13 -23.68 28.29
CA PRO A 136 5.63 -24.11 29.60
C PRO A 136 4.37 -23.37 30.05
N PHE A 137 3.85 -22.43 29.23
CA PHE A 137 2.66 -21.65 29.52
C PHE A 137 1.39 -22.32 28.97
N CYS A 138 1.53 -23.37 28.15
CA CYS A 138 0.39 -24.12 27.65
C CYS A 138 -0.05 -25.17 28.67
N GLU A 139 -1.25 -25.00 29.23
CA GLU A 139 -1.82 -25.92 30.21
C GLU A 139 -2.62 -27.08 29.56
N GLY A 140 -2.84 -27.04 28.24
CA GLY A 140 -3.64 -28.02 27.49
C GLY A 140 -3.22 -28.16 26.02
N ASN A 141 -4.06 -28.79 25.21
CA ASN A 141 -3.89 -28.82 23.75
C ASN A 141 -4.67 -27.65 23.16
N GLU A 142 -4.07 -26.46 23.12
CA GLU A 142 -4.66 -25.33 22.40
C GLU A 142 -4.64 -25.60 20.89
N ASP A 143 -5.69 -25.13 20.21
CA ASP A 143 -5.94 -25.43 18.80
C ASP A 143 -6.07 -24.12 18.01
N GLU A 144 -5.24 -23.96 16.98
CA GLU A 144 -5.22 -22.76 16.13
C GLU A 144 -6.57 -22.48 15.45
N ARG A 145 -7.44 -23.49 15.32
CA ARG A 145 -8.80 -23.35 14.79
C ARG A 145 -9.67 -22.46 15.68
N ASP A 146 -9.36 -22.31 16.97
CA ASP A 146 -10.06 -21.39 17.86
C ASP A 146 -9.84 -19.92 17.46
N PHE A 147 -8.63 -19.57 16.99
CA PHE A 147 -8.38 -18.24 16.42
C PHE A 147 -9.29 -17.98 15.22
N TRP A 148 -9.31 -18.91 14.26
CA TRP A 148 -10.12 -18.77 13.05
C TRP A 148 -11.62 -18.76 13.34
N ALA A 149 -12.06 -19.48 14.38
CA ALA A 149 -13.43 -19.45 14.88
C ALA A 149 -13.82 -18.06 15.41
N ALA A 150 -12.90 -17.37 16.10
CA ALA A 150 -13.10 -16.03 16.64
C ALA A 150 -13.10 -14.91 15.58
N VAL A 151 -12.40 -15.12 14.46
CA VAL A 151 -12.31 -14.13 13.37
C VAL A 151 -13.67 -13.90 12.70
N CYS A 152 -14.18 -12.66 12.78
CA CYS A 152 -15.52 -12.28 12.31
C CYS A 152 -15.53 -11.26 11.16
N GLY A 153 -14.37 -10.72 10.78
CA GLY A 153 -14.31 -9.78 9.66
C GLY A 153 -12.91 -9.46 9.19
N MET A 154 -12.85 -8.83 8.02
CA MET A 154 -11.62 -8.46 7.32
C MET A 154 -11.77 -7.06 6.71
N HIS A 155 -10.80 -6.19 6.96
CA HIS A 155 -10.77 -4.82 6.44
C HIS A 155 -9.51 -4.60 5.61
N THR A 156 -9.69 -4.25 4.33
CA THR A 156 -8.60 -4.09 3.35
C THR A 156 -8.80 -2.85 2.48
N ASP A 157 -7.90 -2.61 1.53
CA ASP A 157 -8.22 -1.77 0.38
C ASP A 157 -9.23 -2.46 -0.55
N HIS A 158 -9.53 -1.83 -1.69
CA HIS A 158 -10.50 -2.32 -2.67
C HIS A 158 -9.88 -3.10 -3.84
N ALA A 159 -8.63 -3.57 -3.71
CA ALA A 159 -7.98 -4.31 -4.78
C ALA A 159 -8.60 -5.71 -4.96
N GLU A 160 -8.63 -6.20 -6.21
CA GLU A 160 -9.30 -7.48 -6.54
C GLU A 160 -8.58 -8.69 -5.91
N ASP A 161 -7.26 -8.62 -5.73
CA ASP A 161 -6.49 -9.62 -4.99
C ASP A 161 -6.89 -9.66 -3.51
N GLN A 162 -7.21 -8.52 -2.89
CA GLN A 162 -7.69 -8.49 -1.51
C GLN A 162 -9.11 -9.05 -1.36
N LYS A 163 -10.00 -8.77 -2.32
CA LYS A 163 -11.35 -9.38 -2.37
C LYS A 163 -11.29 -10.89 -2.61
N LYS A 164 -10.31 -11.36 -3.39
CA LYS A 164 -10.07 -12.79 -3.58
C LYS A 164 -9.49 -13.42 -2.30
N LEU A 165 -8.57 -12.76 -1.61
CA LEU A 165 -8.06 -13.21 -0.31
C LEU A 165 -9.20 -13.36 0.71
N PHE A 166 -10.12 -12.39 0.80
CA PHE A 166 -11.30 -12.50 1.65
C PHE A 166 -12.09 -13.79 1.39
N ARG A 167 -12.40 -14.08 0.12
CA ARG A 167 -13.13 -15.31 -0.27
C ARG A 167 -12.37 -16.58 0.11
N LEU A 168 -11.05 -16.59 -0.07
CA LEU A 168 -10.20 -17.72 0.32
C LEU A 168 -10.21 -17.95 1.84
N LEU A 169 -10.07 -16.89 2.63
CA LEU A 169 -10.12 -16.96 4.10
C LEU A 169 -11.51 -17.34 4.61
N GLN A 170 -12.58 -16.87 3.95
CA GLN A 170 -13.96 -17.26 4.28
C GLN A 170 -14.16 -18.76 4.10
N ALA A 171 -13.77 -19.31 2.94
CA ALA A 171 -13.87 -20.73 2.65
C ALA A 171 -13.00 -21.56 3.60
N PHE A 172 -11.81 -21.06 3.95
CA PHE A 172 -10.93 -21.69 4.92
C PHE A 172 -11.56 -21.76 6.31
N LYS A 173 -12.09 -20.64 6.82
CA LYS A 173 -12.82 -20.60 8.10
C LYS A 173 -13.98 -21.59 8.12
N GLN A 174 -14.82 -21.59 7.08
CA GLN A 174 -15.94 -22.52 6.99
C GLN A 174 -15.49 -23.98 7.03
N ARG A 175 -14.41 -24.30 6.31
CA ARG A 175 -13.83 -25.64 6.33
C ARG A 175 -13.41 -26.06 7.75
N LEU A 176 -12.66 -25.20 8.46
CA LEU A 176 -12.21 -25.50 9.83
C LEU A 176 -13.38 -25.70 10.81
N GLU A 177 -14.44 -24.90 10.68
CA GLU A 177 -15.66 -25.08 11.50
C GLU A 177 -16.31 -26.45 11.20
N ARG A 178 -16.43 -26.84 9.92
CA ARG A 178 -16.99 -28.16 9.57
C ARG A 178 -16.11 -29.29 10.08
N GLU A 179 -14.79 -29.18 9.95
CA GLU A 179 -13.87 -30.18 10.51
C GLU A 179 -14.09 -30.36 12.02
N ARG A 180 -14.19 -29.27 12.81
CA ARG A 180 -14.48 -29.35 14.26
C ARG A 180 -15.82 -30.00 14.57
N HIS A 181 -16.88 -29.61 13.86
CA HIS A 181 -18.20 -30.22 14.04
C HIS A 181 -18.18 -31.71 13.71
N GLY A 182 -17.48 -32.09 12.64
CA GLY A 182 -17.30 -33.48 12.23
C GLY A 182 -16.52 -34.30 13.25
N GLU A 183 -15.38 -33.79 13.74
CA GLU A 183 -14.58 -34.45 14.77
C GLU A 183 -15.39 -34.69 16.05
N LYS A 184 -16.15 -33.68 16.50
CA LYS A 184 -17.03 -33.81 17.67
C LYS A 184 -18.12 -34.88 17.47
N ALA A 185 -18.68 -34.96 16.26
CA ALA A 185 -19.66 -35.97 15.91
C ALA A 185 -19.04 -37.37 15.91
N VAL A 186 -17.88 -37.54 15.27
CA VAL A 186 -17.13 -38.80 15.22
C VAL A 186 -16.74 -39.28 16.62
N LEU A 187 -16.26 -38.38 17.49
CA LEU A 187 -15.94 -38.70 18.89
C LEU A 187 -17.16 -39.15 19.70
N SER A 188 -18.37 -38.76 19.27
CA SER A 188 -19.63 -39.14 19.90
C SER A 188 -20.28 -40.39 19.28
N MET A 189 -19.69 -40.97 18.23
CA MET A 189 -20.23 -42.14 17.55
C MET A 189 -20.13 -43.41 18.40
N SER A 190 -21.10 -44.30 18.23
CA SER A 190 -21.02 -45.65 18.77
C SER A 190 -19.93 -46.45 18.06
N THR A 191 -19.37 -47.48 18.71
CA THR A 191 -18.37 -48.36 18.07
C THR A 191 -18.85 -48.95 16.74
N PRO A 192 -20.10 -49.44 16.60
CA PRO A 192 -20.64 -49.87 15.30
C PRO A 192 -20.63 -48.79 14.21
N ASP A 193 -20.99 -47.55 14.56
CA ASP A 193 -21.04 -46.44 13.60
C ASP A 193 -19.63 -46.01 13.17
N LEU A 194 -18.67 -46.03 14.11
CA LEU A 194 -17.27 -45.78 13.80
C LEU A 194 -16.70 -46.84 12.84
N VAL A 195 -17.05 -48.11 13.02
CA VAL A 195 -16.65 -49.17 12.07
C VAL A 195 -17.26 -48.92 10.68
N ARG A 196 -18.54 -48.52 10.60
CA ARG A 196 -19.19 -48.17 9.33
C ARG A 196 -18.50 -46.97 8.65
N LEU A 197 -18.11 -45.96 9.44
CA LEU A 197 -17.36 -44.81 8.96
C LEU A 197 -16.02 -45.23 8.36
N LEU A 198 -15.24 -46.06 9.06
CA LEU A 198 -13.95 -46.53 8.57
C LEU A 198 -14.07 -47.37 7.29
N ILE A 199 -15.12 -48.21 7.19
CA ILE A 199 -15.43 -48.96 5.97
C ILE A 199 -15.74 -47.99 4.83
N ARG A 200 -16.56 -46.97 5.08
CA ARG A 200 -16.90 -45.95 4.09
C ARG A 200 -15.66 -45.20 3.60
N VAL A 201 -14.82 -44.71 4.52
CA VAL A 201 -13.58 -44.01 4.18
C VAL A 201 -12.66 -44.90 3.34
N SER A 202 -12.50 -46.16 3.72
CA SER A 202 -11.66 -47.11 2.97
C SER A 202 -12.20 -47.35 1.56
N ALA A 203 -13.52 -47.53 1.42
CA ALA A 203 -14.16 -47.73 0.12
C ALA A 203 -14.02 -46.50 -0.79
N GLU A 204 -14.27 -45.29 -0.27
CA GLU A 204 -14.11 -44.04 -1.03
C GLU A 204 -12.65 -43.80 -1.44
N ALA A 205 -11.69 -44.11 -0.56
CA ALA A 205 -10.27 -43.95 -0.85
C ALA A 205 -9.85 -44.85 -2.03
N VAL A 206 -10.26 -46.12 -2.01
CA VAL A 206 -10.01 -47.08 -3.09
C VAL A 206 -10.69 -46.66 -4.40
N GLU A 207 -11.94 -46.19 -4.34
CA GLU A 207 -12.68 -45.75 -5.52
C GLU A 207 -12.05 -44.50 -6.17
N SER A 208 -11.54 -43.56 -5.37
CA SER A 208 -10.97 -42.30 -5.86
C SER A 208 -9.77 -42.44 -6.81
N ILE A 209 -9.07 -43.57 -6.75
CA ILE A 209 -7.92 -43.89 -7.59
C ILE A 209 -8.24 -44.93 -8.67
N GLY A 210 -9.51 -45.27 -8.86
CA GLY A 210 -9.96 -46.19 -9.90
C GLY A 210 -10.07 -47.65 -9.47
N GLY A 211 -10.14 -47.94 -8.16
CA GLY A 211 -10.44 -49.27 -7.62
C GLY A 211 -9.26 -50.02 -7.02
N GLN A 212 -9.53 -51.25 -6.59
CA GLN A 212 -8.62 -52.09 -5.80
C GLN A 212 -7.27 -52.35 -6.49
N ASP A 213 -7.28 -52.60 -7.80
CA ASP A 213 -6.06 -52.87 -8.58
C ASP A 213 -5.10 -51.67 -8.64
N ALA A 214 -5.61 -50.45 -8.48
CA ALA A 214 -4.80 -49.24 -8.40
C ALA A 214 -4.30 -49.02 -6.96
N TRP A 215 -5.14 -49.34 -5.96
CA TRP A 215 -4.79 -49.25 -4.54
C TRP A 215 -3.60 -50.14 -4.17
N GLU A 216 -3.61 -51.39 -4.61
CA GLU A 216 -2.55 -52.36 -4.31
C GLU A 216 -1.20 -52.02 -4.95
N LYS A 217 -1.16 -51.06 -5.88
CA LYS A 217 0.08 -50.57 -6.52
C LYS A 217 0.70 -49.38 -5.80
N LEU A 218 -0.02 -48.74 -4.88
CA LEU A 218 0.48 -47.63 -4.07
C LEU A 218 1.39 -48.16 -2.96
N SER A 219 2.39 -47.37 -2.58
CA SER A 219 3.18 -47.65 -1.38
C SER A 219 2.34 -47.50 -0.11
N ASP A 220 2.81 -48.07 1.00
CA ASP A 220 2.13 -47.94 2.30
C ASP A 220 1.99 -46.47 2.72
N GLU A 221 2.99 -45.62 2.42
CA GLU A 221 2.92 -44.18 2.67
C GLU A 221 1.85 -43.48 1.82
N GLU A 222 1.76 -43.83 0.55
CA GLU A 222 0.75 -43.28 -0.37
C GLU A 222 -0.67 -43.71 0.03
N GLN A 223 -0.84 -44.99 0.38
CA GLN A 223 -2.10 -45.51 0.92
C GLN A 223 -2.51 -44.78 2.20
N LYS A 224 -1.56 -44.60 3.13
CA LYS A 224 -1.81 -43.87 4.39
C LYS A 224 -2.16 -42.41 4.15
N ALA A 225 -1.47 -41.73 3.23
CA ALA A 225 -1.74 -40.34 2.88
C ALA A 225 -3.14 -40.18 2.26
N LEU A 226 -3.51 -41.08 1.35
CA LEU A 226 -4.82 -41.08 0.70
C LEU A 226 -5.94 -41.41 1.68
N HIS A 227 -5.73 -42.39 2.58
CA HIS A 227 -6.67 -42.72 3.64
C HIS A 227 -6.87 -41.53 4.58
N THR A 228 -5.79 -40.86 5.01
CA THR A 228 -5.86 -39.66 5.85
C THR A 228 -6.63 -38.53 5.17
N THR A 229 -6.34 -38.29 3.89
CA THR A 229 -7.03 -37.27 3.08
C THR A 229 -8.53 -37.58 2.95
N THR A 230 -8.87 -38.84 2.70
CA THR A 230 -10.26 -39.29 2.57
C THR A 230 -10.99 -39.22 3.90
N TYR A 231 -10.33 -39.60 4.99
CA TYR A 231 -10.88 -39.47 6.35
C TYR A 231 -11.25 -38.02 6.66
N LEU A 232 -10.34 -37.07 6.43
CA LEU A 232 -10.61 -35.64 6.66
C LEU A 232 -11.79 -35.14 5.81
N LYS A 233 -11.87 -35.57 4.54
CA LYS A 233 -13.00 -35.26 3.67
C LYS A 233 -14.32 -35.77 4.25
N VAL A 234 -14.38 -37.04 4.67
CA VAL A 234 -15.62 -37.61 5.24
C VAL A 234 -15.98 -36.96 6.58
N VAL A 235 -15.00 -36.64 7.43
CA VAL A 235 -15.21 -35.87 8.66
C VAL A 235 -15.81 -34.51 8.36
N GLN A 236 -15.31 -33.81 7.33
CA GLN A 236 -15.86 -32.53 6.90
C GLN A 236 -17.31 -32.67 6.42
N GLU A 237 -17.66 -33.73 5.69
CA GLU A 237 -19.03 -34.01 5.25
C GLU A 237 -19.97 -34.23 6.44
N ILE A 238 -19.57 -35.05 7.42
CA ILE A 238 -20.32 -35.23 8.68
C ILE A 238 -20.50 -33.90 9.40
N GLY A 239 -19.44 -33.09 9.46
CA GLY A 239 -19.48 -31.77 10.05
C GLY A 239 -20.44 -30.82 9.34
N GLN A 240 -20.55 -30.91 8.02
CA GLN A 240 -21.53 -30.17 7.24
C GLN A 240 -22.96 -30.65 7.52
N GLU A 241 -23.18 -31.95 7.71
CA GLU A 241 -24.48 -32.50 8.13
C GLU A 241 -24.88 -32.01 9.52
N GLU A 242 -23.97 -32.05 10.50
CA GLU A 242 -24.21 -31.53 11.84
C GLU A 242 -24.46 -30.02 11.85
N PHE A 243 -23.68 -29.25 11.09
CA PHE A 243 -23.89 -27.82 10.95
C PHE A 243 -25.28 -27.51 10.37
N SER A 244 -25.74 -28.29 9.40
CA SER A 244 -27.04 -28.09 8.75
C SER A 244 -28.23 -28.36 9.69
N LYS A 245 -28.01 -29.07 10.81
CA LYS A 245 -29.02 -29.29 11.85
C LYS A 245 -29.19 -28.09 12.78
N LEU A 246 -28.21 -27.17 12.81
CA LEU A 246 -28.29 -25.96 13.63
C LEU A 246 -29.36 -25.01 13.10
N SER A 247 -29.86 -24.14 13.98
CA SER A 247 -30.79 -23.08 13.57
C SER A 247 -30.13 -22.10 12.60
N PRO A 248 -30.90 -21.42 11.73
CA PRO A 248 -30.34 -20.40 10.83
C PRO A 248 -29.56 -19.29 11.56
N GLU A 249 -29.96 -18.95 12.78
CA GLU A 249 -29.29 -17.96 13.63
C GLU A 249 -27.91 -18.44 14.10
N GLU A 250 -27.81 -19.70 14.53
CA GLU A 250 -26.54 -20.31 14.92
C GLU A 250 -25.60 -20.47 13.73
N GLN A 251 -26.12 -20.93 12.58
CA GLN A 251 -25.36 -21.03 11.34
C GLN A 251 -24.77 -19.66 10.94
N ALA A 252 -25.60 -18.61 10.98
CA ALA A 252 -25.17 -17.25 10.67
C ALA A 252 -24.15 -16.70 11.68
N LYS A 253 -24.16 -17.16 12.94
CA LYS A 253 -23.20 -16.76 13.97
C LYS A 253 -21.84 -17.46 13.81
N ILE A 254 -21.83 -18.71 13.37
CA ILE A 254 -20.62 -19.51 13.13
C ILE A 254 -19.92 -19.04 11.85
N ASP A 255 -20.68 -18.89 10.77
CA ASP A 255 -20.16 -18.48 9.46
C ASP A 255 -20.00 -16.95 9.31
N LEU A 256 -20.17 -16.19 10.41
CA LEU A 256 -20.02 -14.73 10.40
C LEU A 256 -18.60 -14.36 9.98
N PHE A 257 -18.46 -13.79 8.78
CA PHE A 257 -17.22 -13.23 8.30
C PHE A 257 -17.51 -12.09 7.31
N LEU A 258 -17.36 -10.85 7.77
CA LEU A 258 -17.73 -9.65 7.01
C LEU A 258 -16.50 -8.97 6.39
N TRP A 259 -16.62 -8.54 5.14
CA TRP A 259 -15.61 -7.71 4.48
C TRP A 259 -16.08 -6.28 4.32
N VAL A 260 -15.16 -5.33 4.48
CA VAL A 260 -15.42 -3.92 4.18
C VAL A 260 -14.15 -3.24 3.70
N GLY A 261 -14.26 -2.43 2.64
CA GLY A 261 -13.12 -1.73 2.08
C GLY A 261 -12.87 -0.37 2.74
N CYS A 262 -11.60 0.05 2.80
CA CYS A 262 -11.13 1.30 3.42
C CYS A 262 -11.84 2.55 2.87
N CYS A 263 -12.35 3.41 3.77
CA CYS A 263 -13.10 4.63 3.39
C CYS A 263 -12.24 5.67 2.66
N MET A 264 -10.94 5.73 2.91
CA MET A 264 -10.03 6.67 2.21
C MET A 264 -9.85 6.29 0.74
N HIS A 265 -9.78 4.98 0.46
CA HIS A 265 -9.72 4.48 -0.90
C HIS A 265 -11.05 4.70 -1.65
N LYS A 266 -12.20 4.65 -0.96
CA LYS A 266 -13.50 5.00 -1.56
C LYS A 266 -13.49 6.44 -2.10
N GLU A 267 -13.06 7.40 -1.27
CA GLU A 267 -12.96 8.81 -1.66
C GLU A 267 -11.94 9.04 -2.77
N MET A 268 -10.74 8.45 -2.65
CA MET A 268 -9.69 8.58 -3.66
C MET A 268 -10.15 8.04 -5.02
N ASN A 269 -10.82 6.89 -5.03
CA ASN A 269 -11.34 6.30 -6.26
C ASN A 269 -12.50 7.13 -6.82
N ALA A 270 -13.39 7.65 -5.98
CA ALA A 270 -14.47 8.53 -6.43
C ALA A 270 -13.94 9.84 -7.04
N PHE A 271 -12.92 10.45 -6.41
CA PHE A 271 -12.21 11.60 -6.95
C PHE A 271 -11.59 11.26 -8.31
N LYS A 272 -10.94 10.11 -8.45
CA LYS A 272 -10.38 9.63 -9.71
C LYS A 272 -11.47 9.45 -10.78
N GLY A 273 -12.62 8.90 -10.42
CA GLY A 273 -13.78 8.77 -11.31
C GLY A 273 -14.29 10.13 -11.81
N GLY A 274 -14.38 11.12 -10.91
CA GLY A 274 -14.72 12.48 -11.29
C GLY A 274 -13.68 13.13 -12.19
N ALA A 275 -12.39 12.97 -11.89
CA ALA A 275 -11.30 13.48 -12.72
C ALA A 275 -11.29 12.87 -14.13
N THR A 276 -11.57 11.57 -14.26
CA THR A 276 -11.70 10.91 -15.58
C THR A 276 -12.91 11.44 -16.36
N ALA A 277 -14.06 11.63 -15.72
CA ALA A 277 -15.23 12.20 -16.38
C ALA A 277 -15.01 13.65 -16.83
N MET A 278 -14.27 14.42 -16.02
CA MET A 278 -13.83 15.78 -16.34
C MET A 278 -12.84 15.80 -17.52
N GLU A 279 -11.85 14.91 -17.56
CA GLU A 279 -10.90 14.78 -18.68
C GLU A 279 -11.65 14.48 -20.00
N ASN A 280 -12.66 13.61 -19.94
CA ASN A 280 -13.47 13.23 -21.11
C ASN A 280 -14.47 14.30 -21.55
N PHE A 281 -14.87 15.21 -20.66
CA PHE A 281 -15.89 16.23 -20.93
C PHE A 281 -15.55 17.08 -22.16
N TRP A 282 -14.30 17.51 -22.30
CA TRP A 282 -13.86 18.38 -23.38
C TRP A 282 -14.12 17.77 -24.75
N SER A 283 -13.65 16.54 -24.98
CA SER A 283 -13.85 15.81 -26.23
C SER A 283 -15.32 15.50 -26.50
N LEU A 284 -16.08 15.07 -25.47
CA LEU A 284 -17.50 14.73 -25.61
C LEU A 284 -18.38 15.93 -25.99
N ASN A 285 -17.94 17.15 -25.66
CA ASN A 285 -18.66 18.39 -25.97
C ASN A 285 -18.04 19.16 -27.15
N ASN A 286 -17.10 18.56 -27.89
CA ASN A 286 -16.38 19.19 -28.99
C ASN A 286 -15.74 20.54 -28.62
N LEU A 287 -15.22 20.63 -27.39
CA LEU A 287 -14.51 21.80 -26.88
C LEU A 287 -13.00 21.59 -26.95
N PRO A 288 -12.20 22.68 -27.03
CA PRO A 288 -10.75 22.55 -26.99
C PRO A 288 -10.26 21.90 -25.70
N LEU A 289 -9.27 21.03 -25.86
CA LEU A 289 -8.65 20.31 -24.75
C LEU A 289 -7.73 21.24 -23.94
N PRO A 290 -7.55 20.99 -22.62
CA PRO A 290 -6.47 21.56 -21.85
C PRO A 290 -5.11 21.31 -22.52
N VAL A 291 -4.18 22.26 -22.34
CA VAL A 291 -2.85 22.19 -22.93
C VAL A 291 -2.16 20.87 -22.55
N ARG A 292 -1.69 20.14 -23.56
CA ARG A 292 -0.94 18.90 -23.36
C ARG A 292 0.46 19.23 -22.83
N MET A 293 0.89 18.48 -21.83
CA MET A 293 2.21 18.63 -21.21
C MET A 293 3.07 17.44 -21.61
N TYR A 294 3.68 17.55 -22.80
CA TYR A 294 4.59 16.56 -23.34
C TYR A 294 5.82 16.39 -22.44
N ASN A 295 6.39 15.18 -22.35
CA ASN A 295 7.77 15.07 -21.89
C ASN A 295 8.71 15.51 -23.02
N HIS A 296 9.99 15.70 -22.74
CA HIS A 296 10.97 16.19 -23.73
C HIS A 296 10.93 15.40 -25.05
N ASP A 297 10.89 14.07 -24.97
CA ASP A 297 10.98 13.21 -26.15
C ASP A 297 9.66 13.22 -26.95
N ASN A 298 8.52 13.26 -26.26
CA ASN A 298 7.21 13.39 -26.88
C ASN A 298 7.03 14.78 -27.53
N ASP A 299 7.59 15.84 -26.91
CA ASP A 299 7.55 17.20 -27.46
C ASP A 299 8.37 17.27 -28.76
N ALA A 300 9.55 16.65 -28.75
CA ALA A 300 10.38 16.48 -29.94
C ALA A 300 9.67 15.65 -31.01
N ALA A 301 9.07 14.51 -30.66
CA ALA A 301 8.34 13.68 -31.60
C ALA A 301 7.13 14.41 -32.21
N SER A 302 6.36 15.13 -31.39
CA SER A 302 5.20 15.88 -31.86
C SER A 302 5.58 17.09 -32.72
N SER A 303 6.69 17.77 -32.41
CA SER A 303 7.08 19.01 -33.07
C SER A 303 7.94 18.78 -34.32
N LEU A 304 8.84 17.80 -34.28
CA LEU A 304 9.82 17.54 -35.34
C LEU A 304 9.31 16.54 -36.39
N ALA A 305 8.31 15.72 -36.06
CA ALA A 305 7.78 14.69 -36.94
C ALA A 305 6.24 14.61 -36.91
N PRO A 306 5.52 15.73 -37.16
CA PRO A 306 4.06 15.74 -37.11
C PRO A 306 3.44 14.77 -38.11
N GLY A 307 2.40 14.05 -37.71
CA GLY A 307 1.68 13.08 -38.55
C GLY A 307 2.24 11.66 -38.53
N THR A 308 3.42 11.43 -37.95
CA THR A 308 3.98 10.09 -37.72
C THR A 308 3.25 9.35 -36.59
N ASP A 309 3.37 8.02 -36.51
CA ASP A 309 2.82 7.27 -35.38
C ASP A 309 3.57 7.56 -34.08
N ALA A 310 4.84 7.96 -34.17
CA ALA A 310 5.57 8.51 -33.02
C ALA A 310 4.90 9.78 -32.48
N ALA A 311 4.47 10.70 -33.35
CA ALA A 311 3.71 11.90 -32.94
C ALA A 311 2.30 11.54 -32.41
N LYS A 312 1.57 10.63 -33.06
CA LYS A 312 0.26 10.16 -32.55
C LYS A 312 0.40 9.50 -31.17
N ARG A 313 1.42 8.67 -30.98
CA ARG A 313 1.72 8.02 -29.70
C ARG A 313 2.16 9.03 -28.63
N ALA A 314 2.94 10.04 -29.04
CA ALA A 314 3.34 11.14 -28.17
C ALA A 314 2.11 11.92 -27.69
N ASP A 315 1.14 12.16 -28.58
CA ASP A 315 -0.17 12.71 -28.21
C ASP A 315 -0.89 11.79 -27.23
N GLU A 316 -1.19 10.55 -27.62
CA GLU A 316 -1.94 9.60 -26.77
C GLU A 316 -1.36 9.44 -25.35
N LYS A 317 -0.04 9.45 -25.21
CA LYS A 317 0.64 9.32 -23.91
C LYS A 317 0.70 10.63 -23.11
N SER A 318 0.59 11.78 -23.76
CA SER A 318 0.76 13.09 -23.10
C SER A 318 -0.58 13.60 -22.59
N LYS A 319 -0.62 13.85 -21.27
CA LYS A 319 -1.81 14.37 -20.57
C LYS A 319 -1.74 15.88 -20.39
N GLY A 320 -2.91 16.51 -20.28
CA GLY A 320 -3.08 17.92 -19.91
C GLY A 320 -3.89 18.07 -18.62
N GLY A 321 -4.28 19.30 -18.31
CA GLY A 321 -5.27 19.58 -17.27
C GLY A 321 -4.75 19.68 -15.84
N ALA A 322 -5.65 19.99 -14.90
CA ALA A 322 -5.34 20.37 -13.52
C ALA A 322 -4.64 19.25 -12.74
N ILE A 323 -5.08 17.99 -12.94
CA ILE A 323 -4.45 16.84 -12.27
C ILE A 323 -3.02 16.64 -12.76
N LYS A 324 -2.76 16.86 -14.07
CA LYS A 324 -1.40 16.80 -14.58
C LYS A 324 -0.54 17.94 -14.04
N VAL A 325 -1.03 19.18 -14.04
CA VAL A 325 -0.28 20.31 -13.45
C VAL A 325 0.05 20.02 -12.00
N SER A 326 -0.93 19.64 -11.16
CA SER A 326 -0.69 19.36 -9.74
C SER A 326 0.35 18.24 -9.50
N SER A 327 0.42 17.25 -10.38
CA SER A 327 1.45 16.20 -10.36
C SER A 327 2.84 16.74 -10.71
N LEU A 328 2.96 17.54 -11.77
CA LEU A 328 4.23 18.15 -12.16
C LEU A 328 4.70 19.18 -11.12
N SER A 329 3.80 20.00 -10.59
CA SER A 329 4.06 20.94 -9.50
C SER A 329 4.55 20.23 -8.25
N GLY A 330 4.01 19.05 -7.90
CA GLY A 330 4.58 18.23 -6.83
C GLY A 330 5.99 17.77 -7.11
N THR A 331 6.30 17.42 -8.37
CA THR A 331 7.64 17.00 -8.78
C THR A 331 8.64 18.17 -8.71
N ILE A 332 8.21 19.40 -8.99
CA ILE A 332 9.06 20.61 -8.92
C ILE A 332 9.20 21.11 -7.50
N TYR A 333 8.09 21.30 -6.79
CA TYR A 333 8.05 21.92 -5.47
C TYR A 333 8.28 20.87 -4.39
N ARG A 334 7.29 20.01 -4.10
CA ARG A 334 7.35 18.99 -3.04
C ARG A 334 7.79 17.61 -3.55
N HIS A 335 9.01 17.55 -4.07
CA HIS A 335 9.55 16.34 -4.67
C HIS A 335 9.74 15.20 -3.64
N LYS A 336 9.60 13.93 -4.07
CA LYS A 336 9.78 12.74 -3.22
C LYS A 336 11.18 12.64 -2.60
N ASP A 337 12.18 13.11 -3.33
CA ASP A 337 13.55 13.36 -2.85
C ASP A 337 13.66 14.82 -2.45
N ARG A 338 13.77 15.07 -1.13
CA ARG A 338 13.85 16.40 -0.54
C ARG A 338 15.00 17.25 -1.08
N LYS A 339 16.06 16.63 -1.61
CA LYS A 339 17.21 17.38 -2.17
C LYS A 339 16.95 17.97 -3.55
N ARG A 340 15.90 17.53 -4.25
CA ARG A 340 15.60 17.94 -5.63
C ARG A 340 14.43 18.92 -5.76
N GLY A 341 13.59 19.01 -4.73
CA GLY A 341 12.40 19.87 -4.74
C GLY A 341 12.72 21.32 -4.39
N GLN A 342 11.88 22.24 -4.85
CA GLN A 342 11.94 23.68 -4.59
C GLN A 342 11.00 24.11 -3.44
N GLN A 343 10.53 23.18 -2.60
CA GLN A 343 9.53 23.41 -1.55
C GLN A 343 9.92 24.53 -0.57
N ASP A 344 11.17 24.53 -0.10
CA ASP A 344 11.61 25.51 0.90
C ASP A 344 11.76 26.90 0.26
N THR A 345 12.33 26.98 -0.94
CA THR A 345 12.42 28.22 -1.72
C THR A 345 11.04 28.80 -2.04
N LEU A 346 10.08 27.94 -2.42
CA LEU A 346 8.69 28.35 -2.64
C LEU A 346 8.07 28.90 -1.35
N GLN A 347 8.30 28.24 -0.21
CA GLN A 347 7.79 28.70 1.08
C GLN A 347 8.36 30.06 1.48
N PHE A 348 9.66 30.30 1.26
CA PHE A 348 10.28 31.61 1.54
C PHE A 348 9.66 32.70 0.67
N PHE A 349 9.51 32.45 -0.63
CA PHE A 349 8.87 33.38 -1.55
C PHE A 349 7.40 33.68 -1.16
N LEU A 350 6.61 32.65 -0.86
CA LEU A 350 5.21 32.86 -0.47
C LEU A 350 5.08 33.53 0.90
N HIS A 351 6.01 33.26 1.83
CA HIS A 351 6.05 33.96 3.11
C HIS A 351 6.39 35.45 2.93
N GLU A 352 7.30 35.80 2.03
CA GLU A 352 7.61 37.18 1.69
C GLU A 352 6.38 37.90 1.10
N GLU A 353 5.65 37.27 0.17
CA GLU A 353 4.49 37.88 -0.48
C GLU A 353 3.22 37.91 0.39
N LEU A 354 3.02 36.91 1.26
CA LEU A 354 1.77 36.70 2.00
C LEU A 354 1.89 36.95 3.52
N SER A 355 3.12 37.07 4.06
CA SER A 355 3.42 37.11 5.50
C SER A 355 3.01 35.85 6.28
N PHE A 356 2.78 34.72 5.60
CA PHE A 356 2.57 33.41 6.22
C PHE A 356 3.07 32.28 5.31
N CYS A 357 3.43 31.14 5.90
CA CYS A 357 3.95 30.00 5.16
C CYS A 357 2.83 29.19 4.50
N VAL A 358 2.94 28.97 3.19
CA VAL A 358 2.08 28.05 2.44
C VAL A 358 2.92 26.87 1.95
N GLU A 359 2.57 25.67 2.41
CA GLU A 359 3.19 24.44 1.91
C GLU A 359 2.46 23.90 0.67
N PHE A 360 3.18 23.64 -0.41
CA PHE A 360 2.61 22.86 -1.51
C PHE A 360 2.23 21.43 -1.05
N PRO A 361 1.09 20.86 -1.49
CA PRO A 361 0.67 19.51 -1.08
C PRO A 361 1.57 18.40 -1.63
N ASP A 362 1.63 17.29 -0.89
CA ASP A 362 2.53 16.15 -1.19
C ASP A 362 1.97 15.21 -2.28
N THR A 363 1.79 15.73 -3.49
CA THR A 363 1.28 14.96 -4.65
C THR A 363 2.27 13.92 -5.15
N SER A 364 3.58 14.12 -4.93
CA SER A 364 4.65 13.18 -5.31
C SER A 364 4.58 11.83 -4.59
N ASN A 365 4.04 11.80 -3.37
CA ASN A 365 3.89 10.58 -2.57
C ASN A 365 2.46 10.03 -2.58
N THR A 366 1.60 10.48 -3.51
CA THR A 366 0.21 10.01 -3.67
C THR A 366 -0.59 10.09 -2.35
N ARG A 367 -0.37 11.15 -1.55
CA ARG A 367 -1.18 11.31 -0.34
C ARG A 367 -2.64 11.52 -0.70
N PHE A 368 -3.55 10.93 0.06
CA PHE A 368 -4.99 11.13 -0.09
C PHE A 368 -5.32 12.63 -0.17
N GLN A 369 -6.17 12.99 -1.13
CA GLN A 369 -6.62 14.38 -1.41
C GLN A 369 -5.54 15.39 -1.80
N SER A 370 -4.26 15.00 -1.88
CA SER A 370 -3.17 15.94 -2.18
C SER A 370 -3.35 16.66 -3.51
N HIS A 371 -3.85 15.99 -4.55
CA HIS A 371 -4.12 16.62 -5.84
C HIS A 371 -5.26 17.65 -5.75
N ALA A 372 -6.31 17.33 -5.00
CA ALA A 372 -7.44 18.24 -4.80
C ALA A 372 -7.02 19.48 -4.00
N GLN A 373 -6.26 19.28 -2.93
CA GLN A 373 -5.66 20.36 -2.15
C GLN A 373 -4.68 21.20 -2.98
N ALA A 374 -3.90 20.56 -3.86
CA ALA A 374 -2.97 21.27 -4.74
C ALA A 374 -3.72 22.15 -5.73
N CYS A 375 -4.85 21.68 -6.26
CA CYS A 375 -5.71 22.50 -7.13
C CYS A 375 -6.26 23.72 -6.38
N ALA A 376 -6.72 23.56 -5.13
CA ALA A 376 -7.21 24.64 -4.29
C ALA A 376 -6.10 25.68 -4.00
N ILE A 377 -4.89 25.25 -3.65
CA ILE A 377 -3.75 26.14 -3.42
C ILE A 377 -3.33 26.84 -4.72
N ILE A 378 -3.27 26.11 -5.84
CA ILE A 378 -2.86 26.67 -7.14
C ILE A 378 -3.85 27.73 -7.59
N ILE A 379 -5.16 27.50 -7.52
CA ILE A 379 -6.12 28.51 -7.99
C ILE A 379 -6.10 29.75 -7.11
N THR A 380 -5.95 29.58 -5.80
CA THR A 380 -5.86 30.68 -4.82
C THR A 380 -4.65 31.58 -5.09
N TYR A 381 -3.48 30.98 -5.26
CA TYR A 381 -2.21 31.70 -5.38
C TYR A 381 -1.62 31.66 -6.79
N ARG A 382 -2.47 31.47 -7.82
CA ARG A 382 -2.04 31.24 -9.21
C ARG A 382 -1.04 32.27 -9.70
N ASP A 383 -1.33 33.55 -9.46
CA ASP A 383 -0.52 34.66 -9.92
C ASP A 383 0.86 34.65 -9.21
N LEU A 384 0.91 34.25 -7.93
CA LEU A 384 2.16 34.07 -7.20
C LEU A 384 2.96 32.87 -7.71
N PHE A 385 2.33 31.75 -8.07
CA PHE A 385 3.04 30.63 -8.71
C PHE A 385 3.66 31.04 -10.05
N LEU A 386 2.98 31.87 -10.84
CA LEU A 386 3.52 32.40 -12.09
C LEU A 386 4.71 33.35 -11.83
N LYS A 387 4.60 34.26 -10.85
CA LYS A 387 5.72 35.12 -10.42
C LYS A 387 6.90 34.30 -9.90
N PHE A 388 6.65 33.25 -9.11
CA PHE A 388 7.69 32.37 -8.61
C PHE A 388 8.44 31.67 -9.75
N LEU A 389 7.72 31.15 -10.76
CA LEU A 389 8.36 30.56 -11.92
C LEU A 389 9.17 31.58 -12.72
N GLN A 390 8.75 32.85 -12.77
CA GLN A 390 9.57 33.92 -13.36
C GLN A 390 10.86 34.14 -12.56
N LEU A 391 10.78 34.20 -11.22
CA LEU A 391 11.95 34.30 -10.35
C LEU A 391 12.92 33.12 -10.54
N VAL A 392 12.39 31.90 -10.69
CA VAL A 392 13.20 30.70 -10.98
C VAL A 392 13.86 30.80 -12.35
N GLU A 393 13.17 31.33 -13.36
CA GLU A 393 13.74 31.58 -14.68
C GLU A 393 14.90 32.57 -14.61
N ASP A 394 14.69 33.72 -13.95
CA ASP A 394 15.66 34.80 -13.89
C ASP A 394 16.93 34.44 -13.10
N ASN A 395 16.81 33.58 -12.08
CA ASN A 395 17.93 33.10 -11.27
C ASN A 395 18.78 32.02 -11.94
N LYS A 396 18.32 31.40 -13.03
CA LYS A 396 19.11 30.38 -13.74
C LYS A 396 20.16 31.03 -14.63
N THR A 397 21.35 30.44 -14.69
CA THR A 397 22.46 30.91 -15.55
C THR A 397 22.03 31.09 -17.00
N GLY A 398 21.20 30.16 -17.52
CA GLY A 398 20.69 30.23 -18.89
C GLY A 398 19.42 31.05 -19.08
N ARG A 399 18.87 31.63 -18.01
CA ARG A 399 17.56 32.33 -17.97
C ARG A 399 16.43 31.60 -18.70
N LYS A 400 16.40 30.28 -18.53
CA LYS A 400 15.42 29.40 -19.17
C LYS A 400 14.92 28.41 -18.15
N LEU A 401 13.60 28.28 -18.08
CA LEU A 401 12.95 27.19 -17.37
C LEU A 401 13.32 25.84 -18.02
N ASN A 402 13.41 24.79 -17.21
CA ASN A 402 13.52 23.43 -17.75
C ASN A 402 12.17 22.97 -18.32
N HIS A 403 12.16 21.87 -19.08
CA HIS A 403 10.95 21.40 -19.75
C HIS A 403 9.77 21.13 -18.77
N LEU A 404 10.08 20.68 -17.55
CA LEU A 404 9.07 20.39 -16.53
C LEU A 404 8.42 21.68 -16.00
N GLU A 405 9.24 22.69 -15.68
CA GLU A 405 8.80 24.01 -15.23
C GLU A 405 8.03 24.75 -16.33
N GLN A 406 8.49 24.66 -17.59
CA GLN A 406 7.78 25.24 -18.73
C GLN A 406 6.39 24.62 -18.89
N ASN A 407 6.26 23.29 -18.72
CA ASN A 407 4.96 22.62 -18.76
C ASN A 407 4.03 23.10 -17.64
N VAL A 408 4.54 23.29 -16.43
CA VAL A 408 3.75 23.84 -15.32
C VAL A 408 3.31 25.27 -15.64
N ARG A 409 4.21 26.14 -16.13
CA ARG A 409 3.87 27.50 -16.56
C ARG A 409 2.78 27.51 -17.63
N LYS A 410 2.93 26.70 -18.70
CA LYS A 410 1.91 26.53 -19.75
C LYS A 410 0.57 26.09 -19.17
N GLY A 411 0.58 25.12 -18.25
CA GLY A 411 -0.61 24.62 -17.57
C GLY A 411 -1.32 25.70 -16.74
N LEU A 412 -0.57 26.48 -15.96
CA LEU A 412 -1.10 27.58 -15.14
C LEU A 412 -1.68 28.71 -16.00
N GLN A 413 -1.13 28.97 -17.18
CA GLN A 413 -1.60 30.00 -18.12
C GLN A 413 -2.81 29.55 -18.96
N CYS A 414 -3.10 28.25 -19.03
CA CYS A 414 -4.18 27.71 -19.85
C CYS A 414 -5.56 27.90 -19.20
N ASN A 415 -6.48 28.58 -19.89
CA ASN A 415 -7.84 28.82 -19.37
C ASN A 415 -8.66 27.52 -19.19
N TYR A 416 -8.49 26.52 -20.07
CA TYR A 416 -9.18 25.23 -19.92
C TYR A 416 -8.69 24.45 -18.69
N THR A 417 -7.38 24.53 -18.38
CA THR A 417 -6.84 24.00 -17.12
C THR A 417 -7.41 24.76 -15.90
N LEU A 418 -7.63 26.07 -16.02
CA LEU A 418 -8.24 26.88 -14.96
C LEU A 418 -9.67 26.45 -14.64
N HIS A 419 -10.46 26.06 -15.65
CA HIS A 419 -11.79 25.47 -15.43
C HIS A 419 -11.70 24.19 -14.59
N GLU A 420 -10.74 23.32 -14.89
CA GLU A 420 -10.54 22.09 -14.12
C GLU A 420 -10.08 22.37 -12.70
N PHE A 421 -9.19 23.35 -12.47
CA PHE A 421 -8.80 23.76 -11.13
C PHE A 421 -10.01 24.21 -10.31
N ALA A 422 -10.90 25.00 -10.90
CA ALA A 422 -12.12 25.45 -10.24
C ALA A 422 -13.07 24.28 -9.94
N ALA A 423 -13.34 23.41 -10.92
CA ALA A 423 -14.22 22.25 -10.72
C ALA A 423 -13.71 21.29 -9.63
N VAL A 424 -12.40 20.99 -9.64
CA VAL A 424 -11.75 20.15 -8.63
C VAL A 424 -11.81 20.80 -7.25
N THR A 425 -11.57 22.11 -7.16
CA THR A 425 -11.61 22.86 -5.89
C THR A 425 -13.02 22.86 -5.30
N LEU A 426 -14.05 23.07 -6.12
CA LEU A 426 -15.45 22.99 -5.69
C LEU A 426 -15.80 21.60 -5.16
N TYR A 427 -15.43 20.53 -5.87
CA TYR A 427 -15.65 19.15 -5.38
C TYR A 427 -14.87 18.90 -4.09
N HIS A 428 -13.64 19.40 -3.99
CA HIS A 428 -12.79 19.23 -2.82
C HIS A 428 -13.44 19.80 -1.55
N GLN A 429 -13.90 21.05 -1.64
CA GLN A 429 -14.54 21.76 -0.53
C GLN A 429 -15.92 21.18 -0.18
N THR A 430 -16.72 20.82 -1.18
CA THR A 430 -18.12 20.39 -0.96
C THR A 430 -18.27 18.94 -0.55
N ILE A 431 -17.35 18.06 -0.96
CA ILE A 431 -17.45 16.60 -0.80
C ILE A 431 -16.25 16.03 -0.06
N SER A 432 -15.06 16.16 -0.64
CA SER A 432 -13.84 15.49 -0.17
C SER A 432 -13.49 15.86 1.27
N ILE A 433 -13.42 17.15 1.59
CA ILE A 433 -13.08 17.62 2.94
C ILE A 433 -14.14 17.21 3.97
N PRO A 434 -15.45 17.49 3.77
CA PRO A 434 -16.49 17.04 4.68
C PRO A 434 -16.49 15.53 4.92
N TYR A 435 -16.30 14.74 3.85
CA TYR A 435 -16.21 13.28 3.97
C TYR A 435 -15.03 12.88 4.85
N MET A 436 -13.84 13.43 4.62
CA MET A 436 -12.66 13.09 5.41
C MET A 436 -12.73 13.63 6.84
N ARG A 437 -13.44 14.72 7.08
CA ARG A 437 -13.74 15.23 8.41
C ARG A 437 -14.57 14.24 9.21
N GLU A 438 -15.57 13.59 8.59
CA GLU A 438 -16.34 12.52 9.25
C GLU A 438 -15.50 11.26 9.51
N ILE A 439 -14.68 10.87 8.51
CA ILE A 439 -13.93 9.61 8.55
C ILE A 439 -12.70 9.70 9.46
N ARG A 440 -11.97 10.83 9.50
CA ARG A 440 -10.71 11.01 10.24
C ARG A 440 -10.67 12.18 11.21
N GLY A 441 -11.65 13.10 11.17
CA GLY A 441 -11.58 14.34 11.94
C GLY A 441 -11.62 14.10 13.46
N PRO A 442 -11.02 15.00 14.27
CA PRO A 442 -11.07 14.93 15.74
C PRO A 442 -12.50 15.08 16.29
N SER A 443 -13.40 15.67 15.52
CA SER A 443 -14.84 15.75 15.75
C SER A 443 -15.64 14.86 14.80
N GLY A 444 -14.99 13.85 14.21
CA GLY A 444 -15.64 12.91 13.28
C GLY A 444 -16.71 12.08 13.97
N SER A 445 -17.44 11.27 13.19
CA SER A 445 -18.59 10.48 13.66
C SER A 445 -18.35 9.83 15.02
N THR A 446 -19.37 9.85 15.88
CA THR A 446 -19.47 8.97 17.05
C THR A 446 -19.50 7.49 16.65
N GLU A 447 -19.80 7.20 15.38
CA GLU A 447 -19.70 5.85 14.84
C GLU A 447 -18.26 5.51 14.48
N HIS A 448 -17.70 4.57 15.23
CA HIS A 448 -16.33 4.07 15.07
C HIS A 448 -16.28 2.80 14.23
N ASN A 449 -17.41 2.09 14.09
CA ASN A 449 -17.52 0.87 13.31
C ASN A 449 -17.88 1.20 11.85
N VAL A 450 -16.97 0.90 10.94
CA VAL A 450 -17.15 1.11 9.50
C VAL A 450 -18.38 0.39 8.93
N LEU A 451 -18.80 -0.74 9.53
CA LEU A 451 -19.97 -1.52 9.09
C LEU A 451 -21.30 -0.77 9.27
N CYS A 452 -21.31 0.29 10.08
CA CYS A 452 -22.49 1.11 10.34
C CYS A 452 -22.57 2.35 9.42
N LEU A 453 -21.61 2.54 8.50
CA LEU A 453 -21.55 3.74 7.66
C LEU A 453 -22.46 3.72 6.42
N GLY A 454 -23.25 2.66 6.20
CA GLY A 454 -24.19 2.58 5.07
C GLY A 454 -25.08 3.82 4.91
N PRO A 455 -25.83 4.25 5.95
CA PRO A 455 -26.63 5.48 5.89
C PRO A 455 -25.82 6.75 5.60
N PHE A 456 -24.57 6.82 6.07
CA PHE A 456 -23.69 7.95 5.78
C PHE A 456 -23.32 8.01 4.29
N HIS A 457 -22.99 6.88 3.67
CA HIS A 457 -22.72 6.79 2.23
C HIS A 457 -23.96 7.05 1.38
N GLU A 458 -25.17 6.66 1.82
CA GLU A 458 -26.41 7.04 1.12
C GLU A 458 -26.68 8.55 1.16
N ARG A 459 -26.46 9.20 2.30
CA ARG A 459 -26.55 10.67 2.40
C ARG A 459 -25.56 11.36 1.47
N LEU A 460 -24.33 10.85 1.38
CA LEU A 460 -23.30 11.36 0.47
C LEU A 460 -23.74 11.26 -0.99
N LYS A 461 -24.25 10.09 -1.42
CA LYS A 461 -24.76 9.88 -2.78
C LYS A 461 -25.95 10.80 -3.08
N THR A 462 -26.84 11.00 -2.11
CA THR A 462 -27.98 11.92 -2.21
C THR A 462 -27.50 13.37 -2.36
N HIS A 463 -26.50 13.79 -1.58
CA HIS A 463 -25.93 15.13 -1.67
C HIS A 463 -25.23 15.38 -3.01
N LEU A 464 -24.49 14.40 -3.54
CA LEU A 464 -23.92 14.48 -4.88
C LEU A 464 -25.01 14.62 -5.96
N ALA A 465 -26.10 13.85 -5.86
CA ALA A 465 -27.23 13.98 -6.78
C ALA A 465 -27.87 15.38 -6.71
N LYS A 466 -27.97 15.96 -5.51
CA LYS A 466 -28.43 17.34 -5.32
C LYS A 466 -27.54 18.35 -6.03
N LEU A 467 -26.21 18.22 -5.91
CA LEU A 467 -25.24 19.10 -6.60
C LEU A 467 -25.27 18.93 -8.13
N ILE A 468 -25.53 17.72 -8.62
CA ILE A 468 -25.69 17.44 -10.06
C ILE A 468 -26.94 18.11 -10.62
N ASN A 469 -28.05 18.04 -9.87
CA ASN A 469 -29.35 18.57 -10.30
C ASN A 469 -29.46 20.09 -10.12
N ASN A 470 -28.74 20.65 -9.14
CA ASN A 470 -28.75 22.09 -8.83
C ASN A 470 -27.32 22.65 -8.72
N PRO A 471 -26.52 22.60 -9.80
CA PRO A 471 -25.11 22.98 -9.75
C PRO A 471 -24.87 24.46 -9.43
N GLU A 472 -25.85 25.33 -9.68
CA GLU A 472 -25.83 26.75 -9.28
C GLU A 472 -25.61 26.99 -7.77
N ILE A 473 -25.88 26.00 -6.93
CA ILE A 473 -25.58 26.05 -5.49
C ILE A 473 -24.08 26.32 -5.26
N VAL A 474 -23.21 25.88 -6.18
CA VAL A 474 -21.75 25.93 -6.05
C VAL A 474 -21.03 26.60 -7.23
N THR A 475 -21.76 27.04 -8.27
CA THR A 475 -21.18 27.65 -9.47
C THR A 475 -21.66 29.08 -9.77
N GLU A 476 -22.36 29.74 -8.86
CA GLU A 476 -22.85 31.12 -9.04
C GLU A 476 -22.12 32.15 -8.14
N GLY A 477 -22.32 33.44 -8.39
CA GLY A 477 -21.56 34.51 -7.72
C GLY A 477 -21.75 34.62 -6.20
N TYR A 478 -22.76 33.97 -5.62
CA TYR A 478 -23.12 34.06 -4.21
C TYR A 478 -22.72 32.81 -3.38
N ILE A 479 -21.87 31.93 -3.91
CA ILE A 479 -21.55 30.62 -3.30
C ILE A 479 -20.96 30.73 -1.88
N LEU A 480 -20.24 31.81 -1.57
CA LEU A 480 -19.66 32.03 -0.24
C LEU A 480 -20.73 32.01 0.86
N ALA A 481 -21.91 32.57 0.59
CA ALA A 481 -23.01 32.65 1.56
C ALA A 481 -23.86 31.36 1.64
N LYS A 482 -23.65 30.38 0.76
CA LYS A 482 -24.48 29.16 0.65
C LYS A 482 -23.83 27.88 1.19
N TRP A 483 -22.82 28.01 2.05
CA TRP A 483 -22.08 26.89 2.62
C TRP A 483 -22.99 25.82 3.27
N GLN A 484 -24.07 26.22 3.96
CA GLN A 484 -25.02 25.30 4.61
C GLN A 484 -25.63 24.28 3.64
N THR A 485 -25.81 24.69 2.38
CA THR A 485 -26.46 23.87 1.35
C THR A 485 -25.49 23.23 0.38
N ALA A 486 -24.30 23.82 0.24
CA ALA A 486 -23.23 23.39 -0.65
C ALA A 486 -22.35 22.30 -0.04
N MET A 487 -21.94 22.48 1.22
CA MET A 487 -21.07 21.56 1.95
C MET A 487 -21.86 20.34 2.40
N PHE A 488 -21.31 19.14 2.18
CA PHE A 488 -21.98 17.89 2.55
C PHE A 488 -22.31 17.77 4.05
N ASP A 489 -21.43 18.28 4.92
CA ASP A 489 -21.67 18.28 6.36
C ASP A 489 -22.30 19.57 6.88
N GLY A 490 -22.67 20.48 5.97
CA GLY A 490 -23.32 21.76 6.30
C GLY A 490 -22.48 22.68 7.17
N LYS A 491 -21.15 22.51 7.24
CA LYS A 491 -20.24 23.40 7.97
C LYS A 491 -19.73 24.54 7.07
N PRO A 492 -19.13 25.61 7.64
CA PRO A 492 -18.46 26.64 6.83
C PRO A 492 -17.33 26.07 5.96
N TRP A 493 -17.00 26.78 4.88
CA TRP A 493 -15.90 26.45 3.98
C TRP A 493 -14.59 26.25 4.74
N GLU A 494 -13.85 25.19 4.43
CA GLU A 494 -12.54 24.93 5.05
C GLU A 494 -11.49 25.91 4.50
N GLN A 495 -11.56 26.20 3.19
CA GLN A 495 -10.68 27.16 2.51
C GLN A 495 -11.57 28.19 1.79
N PRO A 496 -12.09 29.20 2.51
CA PRO A 496 -12.91 30.24 1.90
C PRO A 496 -12.14 31.06 0.86
N ASP A 497 -10.83 31.24 1.04
CA ASP A 497 -9.91 31.88 0.08
C ASP A 497 -9.88 31.15 -1.27
N ALA A 498 -9.92 29.82 -1.27
CA ALA A 498 -10.01 29.03 -2.51
C ALA A 498 -11.35 29.21 -3.22
N ILE A 499 -12.45 29.38 -2.47
CA ILE A 499 -13.77 29.67 -3.03
C ILE A 499 -13.83 31.10 -3.59
N GLU A 500 -13.25 32.08 -2.90
CA GLU A 500 -13.08 33.44 -3.39
C GLU A 500 -12.27 33.49 -4.68
N ALA A 501 -11.22 32.68 -4.78
CA ALA A 501 -10.43 32.57 -6.00
C ALA A 501 -11.24 31.98 -7.17
N VAL A 502 -12.06 30.96 -6.93
CA VAL A 502 -12.99 30.44 -7.95
C VAL A 502 -13.95 31.55 -8.42
N LEU A 503 -14.49 32.34 -7.49
CA LEU A 503 -15.37 33.47 -7.82
C LEU A 503 -14.67 34.56 -8.64
N LYS A 504 -13.41 34.88 -8.30
CA LYS A 504 -12.58 35.83 -9.05
C LYS A 504 -12.49 35.44 -10.52
N TYR A 505 -12.29 34.15 -10.82
CA TYR A 505 -12.15 33.66 -12.19
C TYR A 505 -13.47 33.32 -12.86
N LEU A 506 -14.59 33.24 -12.14
CA LEU A 506 -15.89 32.81 -12.67
C LEU A 506 -16.30 33.48 -14.01
N PRO A 507 -16.08 34.79 -14.23
CA PRO A 507 -16.38 35.44 -15.52
C PRO A 507 -15.61 34.86 -16.72
N GLU A 508 -14.43 34.27 -16.50
CA GLU A 508 -13.56 33.68 -17.52
C GLU A 508 -13.84 32.18 -17.74
N LEU A 509 -14.77 31.59 -16.96
CA LEU A 509 -15.01 30.15 -16.90
C LEU A 509 -16.42 29.74 -17.38
N PRO A 510 -16.79 29.99 -18.65
CA PRO A 510 -18.15 29.73 -19.16
C PRO A 510 -18.57 28.26 -19.10
N HIS A 511 -17.60 27.33 -19.09
CA HIS A 511 -17.88 25.89 -19.05
C HIS A 511 -17.80 25.28 -17.64
N LEU A 512 -17.60 26.09 -16.59
CA LEU A 512 -17.43 25.57 -15.22
C LEU A 512 -18.64 24.76 -14.75
N LYS A 513 -19.85 25.27 -14.98
CA LYS A 513 -21.10 24.60 -14.58
C LYS A 513 -21.23 23.19 -15.19
N PRO A 514 -21.21 23.02 -16.53
CA PRO A 514 -21.32 21.69 -17.12
C PRO A 514 -20.10 20.78 -16.82
N LEU A 515 -18.89 21.35 -16.67
CA LEU A 515 -17.70 20.59 -16.29
C LEU A 515 -17.79 20.03 -14.86
N PHE A 516 -18.23 20.84 -13.90
CA PHE A 516 -18.44 20.42 -12.52
C PHE A 516 -19.51 19.33 -12.41
N VAL A 517 -20.59 19.43 -13.20
CA VAL A 517 -21.62 18.38 -13.30
C VAL A 517 -21.02 17.08 -13.84
N ALA A 518 -20.18 17.14 -14.88
CA ALA A 518 -19.50 15.95 -15.41
C ALA A 518 -18.60 15.29 -14.37
N PHE A 519 -17.83 16.09 -13.61
CA PHE A 519 -17.03 15.60 -12.49
C PHE A 519 -17.90 14.89 -11.45
N CYS A 520 -18.98 15.53 -10.99
CA CYS A 520 -19.87 14.96 -9.98
C CYS A 520 -20.56 13.67 -10.44
N LYS A 521 -20.93 13.57 -11.73
CA LYS A 521 -21.51 12.34 -12.30
C LYS A 521 -20.52 11.17 -12.26
N GLY A 522 -19.28 11.39 -12.70
CA GLY A 522 -18.22 10.39 -12.64
C GLY A 522 -17.87 9.97 -11.22
N ALA A 523 -17.86 10.92 -10.29
CA ALA A 523 -17.67 10.65 -8.87
C ALA A 523 -18.84 9.84 -8.28
N LEU A 524 -20.09 10.21 -8.57
CA LEU A 524 -21.28 9.51 -8.06
C LEU A 524 -21.37 8.07 -8.56
N GLU A 525 -21.10 7.82 -9.84
CA GLU A 525 -21.02 6.46 -10.39
C GLU A 525 -19.98 5.62 -9.64
N THR A 526 -18.83 6.23 -9.37
CA THR A 526 -17.75 5.56 -8.65
C THR A 526 -18.11 5.32 -7.18
N TRP A 527 -18.78 6.27 -6.51
CA TRP A 527 -19.31 6.06 -5.16
C TRP A 527 -20.28 4.88 -5.10
N LYS A 528 -21.19 4.74 -6.08
CA LYS A 528 -22.10 3.57 -6.14
C LYS A 528 -21.29 2.27 -6.19
N ARG A 529 -20.29 2.18 -7.07
CA ARG A 529 -19.44 0.99 -7.19
C ARG A 529 -18.67 0.67 -5.89
N PHE A 530 -18.04 1.67 -5.28
CA PHE A 530 -17.18 1.50 -4.10
C PHE A 530 -17.93 1.57 -2.75
N THR A 531 -19.26 1.62 -2.77
CA THR A 531 -20.12 1.46 -1.58
C THR A 531 -21.13 0.34 -1.77
N SER A 532 -20.95 -0.49 -2.81
CA SER A 532 -21.84 -1.60 -3.14
C SER A 532 -21.91 -2.63 -2.00
N GLU A 533 -20.88 -2.74 -1.16
CA GLU A 533 -20.90 -3.62 0.00
C GLU A 533 -21.99 -3.26 1.03
N PHE A 534 -22.51 -2.03 1.01
CA PHE A 534 -23.57 -1.56 1.92
C PHE A 534 -24.99 -1.64 1.31
N GLU A 535 -25.13 -2.07 0.05
CA GLU A 535 -26.44 -2.12 -0.60
C GLU A 535 -27.41 -3.08 0.11
N PRO A 536 -28.74 -2.85 0.01
CA PRO A 536 -29.73 -3.76 0.57
C PRO A 536 -29.54 -5.20 0.04
N GLY A 537 -29.54 -6.18 0.94
CA GLY A 537 -29.37 -7.60 0.61
C GLY A 537 -27.93 -8.13 0.66
N THR A 538 -26.93 -7.26 0.88
CA THR A 538 -25.55 -7.67 1.16
C THR A 538 -25.38 -8.22 2.57
N ALA A 539 -24.24 -8.89 2.81
CA ALA A 539 -23.89 -9.40 4.14
C ALA A 539 -23.85 -8.30 5.22
N ILE A 540 -23.40 -7.09 4.88
CA ILE A 540 -23.35 -5.97 5.83
C ILE A 540 -24.75 -5.43 6.13
N SER A 541 -25.60 -5.25 5.12
CA SER A 541 -26.94 -4.71 5.34
C SER A 541 -27.84 -5.69 6.08
N ASN A 542 -27.67 -6.99 5.85
CA ASN A 542 -28.40 -8.06 6.55
C ASN A 542 -27.86 -8.36 7.95
N ALA A 543 -26.63 -7.96 8.27
CA ALA A 543 -26.04 -8.22 9.59
C ALA A 543 -26.75 -7.45 10.71
N SER A 544 -27.05 -8.15 11.80
CA SER A 544 -27.62 -7.55 13.01
C SER A 544 -26.64 -6.59 13.69
N SER A 545 -27.15 -5.74 14.58
CA SER A 545 -26.29 -4.83 15.37
C SER A 545 -25.25 -5.60 16.20
N GLU A 546 -25.62 -6.77 16.72
CA GLU A 546 -24.71 -7.65 17.47
C GLU A 546 -23.61 -8.24 16.57
N GLN A 547 -23.97 -8.71 15.38
CA GLN A 547 -23.00 -9.21 14.40
C GLN A 547 -22.03 -8.11 13.95
N LYS A 548 -22.53 -6.89 13.72
CA LYS A 548 -21.69 -5.72 13.39
C LYS A 548 -20.75 -5.35 14.54
N ALA A 549 -21.22 -5.40 15.78
CA ALA A 549 -20.39 -5.16 16.96
C ALA A 549 -19.28 -6.23 17.06
N ARG A 550 -19.62 -7.51 16.83
CA ARG A 550 -18.65 -8.62 16.85
C ARG A 550 -17.59 -8.53 15.73
N ALA A 551 -17.97 -7.99 14.57
CA ALA A 551 -17.08 -7.75 13.44
C ALA A 551 -16.58 -6.30 13.37
N SER A 552 -16.52 -5.59 14.50
CA SER A 552 -16.18 -4.16 14.51
C SER A 552 -14.81 -3.89 13.88
N MET A 553 -14.78 -2.97 12.91
CA MET A 553 -13.61 -2.60 12.13
C MET A 553 -13.48 -1.08 12.03
N ALA A 554 -12.23 -0.61 11.92
CA ALA A 554 -11.96 0.83 11.82
C ALA A 554 -12.40 1.39 10.45
N LYS A 555 -12.72 2.68 10.41
CA LYS A 555 -13.12 3.39 9.17
C LYS A 555 -12.01 3.43 8.10
N THR A 556 -10.76 3.33 8.51
CA THR A 556 -9.58 3.53 7.65
C THR A 556 -8.52 2.46 7.89
N ASN A 557 -7.66 2.23 6.89
CA ASN A 557 -6.53 1.30 7.00
C ASN A 557 -5.25 1.96 7.57
N ASP A 558 -5.41 3.15 8.16
CA ASP A 558 -4.31 3.96 8.70
C ASP A 558 -3.46 3.18 9.73
N LEU A 559 -4.07 2.28 10.52
CA LEU A 559 -3.34 1.47 11.49
C LEU A 559 -2.25 0.62 10.82
N ASN A 560 -2.58 -0.03 9.70
CA ASN A 560 -1.65 -0.87 8.95
C ASN A 560 -0.66 -0.01 8.13
N GLU A 561 -1.16 0.98 7.39
CA GLU A 561 -0.32 1.84 6.54
C GLU A 561 0.68 2.68 7.36
N SER A 562 0.28 3.14 8.55
CA SER A 562 1.17 3.84 9.47
C SER A 562 2.28 2.95 9.99
N GLN A 563 2.05 1.63 10.18
CA GLN A 563 3.12 0.71 10.59
C GLN A 563 4.19 0.58 9.51
N PHE A 564 3.81 0.47 8.25
CA PHE A 564 4.78 0.45 7.15
C PHE A 564 5.59 1.74 7.07
N ARG A 565 4.93 2.89 7.27
CA ARG A 565 5.64 4.19 7.31
C ARG A 565 6.62 4.25 8.48
N SER A 566 6.19 3.87 9.67
CA SER A 566 7.02 3.84 10.87
C SER A 566 8.21 2.91 10.69
N SER A 567 7.99 1.70 10.16
CA SER A 567 9.05 0.74 9.85
C SER A 567 10.12 1.33 8.93
N ARG A 568 9.70 1.95 7.81
CA ARG A 568 10.64 2.62 6.89
C ARG A 568 11.42 3.74 7.57
N HIS A 569 10.79 4.52 8.44
CA HIS A 569 11.46 5.61 9.15
C HIS A 569 12.48 5.06 10.16
N THR A 570 12.07 4.09 10.98
CA THR A 570 12.93 3.43 11.95
C THR A 570 14.13 2.73 11.31
N MET A 571 13.92 2.05 10.18
CA MET A 571 15.00 1.39 9.42
C MET A 571 15.96 2.40 8.78
N ARG A 572 15.50 3.59 8.35
CA ARG A 572 16.40 4.65 7.86
C ARG A 572 17.29 5.20 8.96
N SER A 573 16.75 5.39 10.16
CA SER A 573 17.51 5.86 11.32
C SER A 573 18.39 4.77 11.93
N ASN A 574 18.09 3.49 11.68
CA ASN A 574 18.82 2.33 12.19
C ASN A 574 19.01 1.27 11.08
N PRO A 575 19.89 1.50 10.10
CA PRO A 575 20.00 0.67 8.90
C PRO A 575 20.47 -0.77 9.16
N SER A 576 21.08 -1.05 10.31
CA SER A 576 21.51 -2.39 10.73
C SER A 576 20.42 -3.20 11.44
N MET A 577 19.23 -2.63 11.68
CA MET A 577 18.13 -3.32 12.34
C MET A 577 17.49 -4.35 11.40
N SER A 578 17.33 -5.59 11.85
CA SER A 578 16.57 -6.60 11.09
C SER A 578 15.06 -6.38 11.24
N LEU A 579 14.28 -6.91 10.28
CA LEU A 579 12.82 -6.85 10.34
C LEU A 579 12.27 -7.63 11.55
N SER A 580 12.84 -8.80 11.87
CA SER A 580 12.50 -9.55 13.09
C SER A 580 12.75 -8.71 14.35
N GLN A 581 13.86 -7.98 14.42
CA GLN A 581 14.11 -7.09 15.56
C GLN A 581 13.10 -5.93 15.62
N TYR A 582 12.76 -5.34 14.47
CA TYR A 582 11.72 -4.30 14.42
C TYR A 582 10.38 -4.85 14.91
N ASN A 583 9.97 -6.02 14.42
CA ASN A 583 8.74 -6.69 14.83
C ASN A 583 8.74 -6.97 16.33
N ALA A 584 9.81 -7.54 16.89
CA ALA A 584 9.91 -7.80 18.32
C ALA A 584 9.70 -6.53 19.18
N ARG A 585 10.30 -5.40 18.78
CA ARG A 585 10.12 -4.11 19.47
C ARG A 585 8.68 -3.62 19.38
N GLN A 586 8.09 -3.67 18.20
CA GLN A 586 6.74 -3.16 17.98
C GLN A 586 5.67 -4.05 18.62
N MET A 587 5.85 -5.38 18.59
CA MET A 587 4.98 -6.33 19.30
C MET A 587 5.04 -6.07 20.80
N PHE A 588 6.24 -5.93 21.38
CA PHE A 588 6.41 -5.58 22.79
C PHE A 588 5.72 -4.26 23.15
N LYS A 589 5.82 -3.24 22.28
CA LYS A 589 5.25 -1.90 22.49
C LYS A 589 3.72 -1.86 22.37
N LYS A 590 3.18 -2.52 21.34
CA LYS A 590 1.79 -2.37 20.89
C LYS A 590 0.86 -3.43 21.44
N ASN A 591 1.38 -4.61 21.77
CA ASN A 591 0.56 -5.66 22.34
C ASN A 591 0.48 -5.38 23.85
N ASN A 592 -0.59 -4.67 24.24
CA ASN A 592 -0.82 -4.23 25.61
C ASN A 592 -0.70 -5.39 26.60
N GLY A 593 -0.01 -5.19 27.72
CA GLY A 593 0.13 -6.19 28.78
C GLY A 593 1.43 -7.02 28.73
N VAL A 594 2.24 -6.92 27.67
CA VAL A 594 3.50 -7.66 27.56
C VAL A 594 4.53 -7.30 28.67
N PRO A 595 4.77 -6.01 28.99
CA PRO A 595 5.68 -5.65 30.09
C PRO A 595 5.21 -6.21 31.44
N GLU A 596 3.92 -6.11 31.75
CA GLU A 596 3.30 -6.63 32.97
C GLU A 596 3.43 -8.15 33.03
N ARG A 597 3.09 -8.84 31.94
CA ARG A 597 3.21 -10.30 31.80
C ARG A 597 4.63 -10.78 32.07
N LEU A 598 5.64 -10.08 31.56
CA LEU A 598 7.06 -10.39 31.81
C LEU A 598 7.45 -10.18 33.27
N ARG A 599 6.92 -9.14 33.95
CA ARG A 599 7.20 -8.89 35.38
C ARG A 599 6.54 -9.94 36.28
N GLN A 600 5.42 -10.53 35.85
CA GLN A 600 4.73 -11.59 36.57
C GLN A 600 5.40 -12.96 36.42
N MET A 601 6.23 -13.16 35.38
CA MET A 601 6.91 -14.44 35.17
C MET A 601 7.91 -14.77 36.28
N ASN A 602 7.90 -16.04 36.71
CA ASN A 602 8.89 -16.56 37.64
C ASN A 602 10.24 -16.83 36.94
N ALA A 603 11.26 -17.23 37.71
CA ALA A 603 12.62 -17.42 37.20
C ALA A 603 12.73 -18.56 36.16
N ASP A 604 11.98 -19.65 36.35
CA ASP A 604 12.00 -20.81 35.46
C ASP A 604 11.28 -20.52 34.14
N GLU A 605 10.14 -19.84 34.21
CA GLU A 605 9.42 -19.32 33.03
C GLU A 605 10.30 -18.39 32.19
N ARG A 606 11.01 -17.45 32.83
CA ARG A 606 11.97 -16.57 32.15
C ARG A 606 13.13 -17.35 31.52
N LYS A 607 13.58 -18.43 32.17
CA LYS A 607 14.63 -19.30 31.64
C LYS A 607 14.14 -20.08 30.41
N SER A 608 12.91 -20.59 30.43
CA SER A 608 12.28 -21.26 29.29
C SER A 608 12.04 -20.30 28.13
N LEU A 609 11.56 -19.08 28.39
CA LEU A 609 11.42 -18.01 27.39
C LEU A 609 12.74 -17.73 26.67
N ARG A 610 13.83 -17.62 27.43
CA ARG A 610 15.19 -17.46 26.89
C ARG A 610 15.63 -18.64 26.04
N LYS A 611 15.29 -19.87 26.44
CA LYS A 611 15.60 -21.09 25.68
C LYS A 611 14.88 -21.08 24.32
N MET A 612 13.58 -20.82 24.31
CA MET A 612 12.78 -20.72 23.09
C MET A 612 13.31 -19.62 22.16
N THR A 613 13.60 -18.44 22.72
CA THR A 613 14.17 -17.31 21.95
C THR A 613 15.50 -17.70 21.30
N ARG A 614 16.35 -18.46 21.99
CA ARG A 614 17.64 -18.93 21.44
C ARG A 614 17.43 -19.97 20.33
N GLN A 615 16.50 -20.89 20.49
CA GLN A 615 16.17 -21.88 19.46
C GLN A 615 15.67 -21.20 18.18
N GLN A 616 14.78 -20.20 18.29
CA GLN A 616 14.35 -19.42 17.13
C GLN A 616 15.51 -18.64 16.50
N ASP A 617 16.39 -18.04 17.30
CA ASP A 617 17.57 -17.35 16.78
C ASP A 617 18.57 -18.29 16.07
N GLU A 618 18.73 -19.51 16.57
CA GLU A 618 19.61 -20.55 16.01
C GLU A 618 19.04 -21.16 14.72
N SER A 619 17.71 -21.12 14.53
CA SER A 619 17.06 -21.62 13.30
C SER A 619 17.51 -20.90 12.02
N GLY A 620 18.06 -19.69 12.15
CA GLY A 620 18.50 -18.90 11.00
C GLY A 620 17.36 -18.42 10.11
N GLU A 621 16.12 -18.37 10.62
CA GLU A 621 14.91 -18.02 9.87
C GLU A 621 15.01 -16.69 9.10
N ASP A 622 15.64 -15.66 9.69
CA ASP A 622 15.93 -14.39 9.01
C ASP A 622 16.81 -14.58 7.75
N CYS A 623 17.74 -15.54 7.76
CA CYS A 623 18.56 -15.89 6.61
C CYS A 623 17.74 -16.66 5.58
N LEU A 624 17.01 -17.69 6.02
CA LEU A 624 16.14 -18.50 5.14
C LEU A 624 15.09 -17.64 4.42
N ASN A 625 14.54 -16.62 5.09
CA ASN A 625 13.61 -15.68 4.49
C ASN A 625 14.26 -14.84 3.38
N ARG A 626 15.51 -14.38 3.59
CA ARG A 626 16.26 -13.67 2.53
C ARG A 626 16.56 -14.59 1.35
N ASP A 627 16.94 -15.84 1.61
CA ASP A 627 17.23 -16.82 0.57
C ASP A 627 15.98 -17.14 -0.25
N ARG A 628 14.82 -17.35 0.40
CA ARG A 628 13.52 -17.51 -0.27
C ARG A 628 13.18 -16.33 -1.18
N MET A 629 13.39 -15.09 -0.72
CA MET A 629 13.16 -13.90 -1.54
C MET A 629 14.10 -13.85 -2.74
N MET A 630 15.40 -14.11 -2.54
CA MET A 630 16.38 -14.11 -3.63
C MET A 630 16.08 -15.19 -4.66
N SER A 631 15.67 -16.38 -4.24
CA SER A 631 15.25 -17.46 -5.15
C SER A 631 14.02 -17.07 -5.98
N SER A 632 13.03 -16.43 -5.37
CA SER A 632 11.87 -15.89 -6.11
C SER A 632 12.29 -14.82 -7.11
N LEU A 633 13.14 -13.87 -6.72
CA LEU A 633 13.67 -12.85 -7.63
C LEU A 633 14.42 -13.47 -8.81
N HIS A 634 15.23 -14.50 -8.59
CA HIS A 634 15.89 -15.25 -9.66
C HIS A 634 14.88 -15.95 -10.58
N GLN A 635 13.82 -16.53 -10.02
CA GLN A 635 12.77 -17.19 -10.80
C GLN A 635 12.01 -16.19 -11.68
N VAL A 636 11.59 -15.04 -11.13
CA VAL A 636 10.93 -13.97 -11.88
C VAL A 636 11.86 -13.41 -12.97
N ALA A 637 13.15 -13.23 -12.67
CA ALA A 637 14.13 -12.80 -13.66
C ALA A 637 14.25 -13.81 -14.81
N LYS A 638 14.30 -15.11 -14.48
CA LYS A 638 14.34 -16.20 -15.47
C LYS A 638 13.07 -16.22 -16.33
N GLU A 639 11.89 -16.07 -15.73
CA GLU A 639 10.61 -16.02 -16.44
C GLU A 639 10.52 -14.82 -17.38
N ASN A 640 10.98 -13.65 -16.95
CA ASN A 640 11.05 -12.46 -17.79
C ASN A 640 12.03 -12.66 -18.95
N ILE A 641 13.22 -13.20 -18.72
CA ILE A 641 14.18 -13.53 -19.78
C ILE A 641 13.56 -14.52 -20.77
N GLN A 642 12.88 -15.55 -20.30
CA GLN A 642 12.18 -16.52 -21.15
C GLN A 642 11.01 -15.88 -21.91
N LYS A 643 10.32 -14.91 -21.33
CA LYS A 643 9.26 -14.16 -22.00
C LYS A 643 9.85 -13.27 -23.09
N ASP A 644 10.94 -12.57 -22.81
CA ASP A 644 11.65 -11.73 -23.78
C ASP A 644 12.22 -12.58 -24.92
N GLN A 645 12.80 -13.74 -24.62
CA GLN A 645 13.24 -14.72 -25.62
C GLN A 645 12.07 -15.21 -26.48
N ARG A 646 10.93 -15.57 -25.88
CA ARG A 646 9.72 -15.98 -26.62
C ARG A 646 9.19 -14.85 -27.51
N VAL A 647 9.23 -13.60 -27.04
CA VAL A 647 8.84 -12.43 -27.83
C VAL A 647 9.81 -12.21 -28.98
N ALA A 648 11.12 -12.28 -28.73
CA ALA A 648 12.16 -12.15 -29.75
C ALA A 648 12.10 -13.28 -30.79
N GLU A 649 11.86 -14.52 -30.37
CA GLU A 649 11.66 -15.67 -31.27
C GLU A 649 10.39 -15.51 -32.10
N ARG A 650 9.29 -15.03 -31.52
CA ARG A 650 8.06 -14.70 -32.27
C ARG A 650 8.33 -13.62 -33.31
N LYS A 651 9.02 -12.53 -32.93
CA LYS A 651 9.44 -11.48 -33.87
C LYS A 651 10.34 -12.04 -34.98
N LYS A 652 11.33 -12.87 -34.64
CA LYS A 652 12.24 -13.51 -35.62
C LYS A 652 11.51 -14.47 -36.56
N LYS A 653 10.57 -15.28 -36.05
CA LYS A 653 9.75 -16.18 -36.88
C LYS A 653 8.80 -15.39 -37.78
N SER A 654 8.23 -14.29 -37.29
CA SER A 654 7.45 -13.34 -38.10
C SER A 654 8.31 -12.77 -39.23
N GLN A 655 9.52 -12.29 -38.90
CA GLN A 655 10.47 -11.77 -39.89
C GLN A 655 10.83 -12.82 -40.94
N GLN A 656 11.15 -14.04 -40.52
CA GLN A 656 11.48 -15.12 -41.45
C GLN A 656 10.30 -15.50 -42.36
N ARG A 657 9.05 -15.42 -41.88
CA ARG A 657 7.86 -15.65 -42.70
C ARG A 657 7.68 -14.54 -43.73
N VAL A 658 7.90 -13.30 -43.35
CA VAL A 658 7.86 -12.12 -44.23
C VAL A 658 8.96 -12.19 -45.28
N ASP A 659 10.21 -12.46 -44.88
CA ASP A 659 11.35 -12.58 -45.79
C ASP A 659 11.16 -13.75 -46.79
N ALA A 660 10.60 -14.88 -46.33
CA ALA A 660 10.29 -16.03 -47.17
C ALA A 660 9.07 -15.81 -48.08
N ALA A 661 8.19 -14.84 -47.77
CA ALA A 661 7.01 -14.52 -48.56
C ALA A 661 7.36 -13.85 -49.90
N GLY A 662 8.43 -13.04 -49.94
CA GLY A 662 8.87 -12.33 -51.14
C GLY A 662 7.72 -11.63 -51.88
N ASN A 663 7.52 -11.97 -53.16
CA ASN A 663 6.48 -11.40 -54.05
C ASN A 663 5.06 -12.00 -53.88
N ARG A 664 4.79 -12.75 -52.80
CA ARG A 664 3.47 -13.37 -52.56
C ARG A 664 2.50 -12.50 -51.75
N VAL A 665 2.92 -11.29 -51.37
CA VAL A 665 2.10 -10.33 -50.63
C VAL A 665 1.40 -9.39 -51.62
N PHE A 666 0.09 -9.17 -51.46
CA PHE A 666 -0.68 -8.28 -52.31
C PHE A 666 -0.49 -6.84 -51.84
N ARG A 667 0.09 -6.00 -52.69
CA ARG A 667 0.49 -4.62 -52.36
C ARG A 667 -0.55 -3.58 -52.77
N SER A 668 -1.62 -4.00 -53.44
CA SER A 668 -2.73 -3.13 -53.83
C SER A 668 -4.07 -3.84 -53.71
N LEU A 669 -5.14 -3.07 -53.50
CA LEU A 669 -6.52 -3.56 -53.55
C LEU A 669 -6.82 -4.29 -54.87
N HIS A 670 -6.25 -3.81 -55.98
CA HIS A 670 -6.41 -4.43 -57.29
C HIS A 670 -5.80 -5.85 -57.36
N GLU A 671 -4.62 -6.06 -56.77
CA GLU A 671 -4.00 -7.39 -56.73
C GLU A 671 -4.82 -8.40 -55.91
N LEU A 672 -5.41 -7.93 -54.80
CA LEU A 672 -6.32 -8.73 -53.97
C LEU A 672 -7.62 -9.07 -54.72
N GLU A 673 -8.19 -8.10 -55.44
CA GLU A 673 -9.37 -8.28 -56.27
C GLU A 673 -9.13 -9.29 -57.40
N VAL A 674 -8.00 -9.17 -58.10
CA VAL A 674 -7.60 -10.10 -59.17
C VAL A 674 -7.38 -11.51 -58.61
N ALA A 675 -6.72 -11.65 -57.47
CA ALA A 675 -6.54 -12.95 -56.82
C ALA A 675 -7.89 -13.57 -56.37
N SER A 676 -8.82 -12.75 -55.89
CA SER A 676 -10.17 -13.18 -55.50
C SER A 676 -11.04 -13.61 -56.69
N ALA A 677 -10.72 -13.16 -57.91
CA ALA A 677 -11.43 -13.54 -59.12
C ALA A 677 -10.99 -14.90 -59.69
N VAL A 678 -9.78 -15.38 -59.35
CA VAL A 678 -9.19 -16.63 -59.88
C VAL A 678 -9.49 -17.81 -58.95
N GLY A 679 -10.74 -18.28 -58.96
CA GLY A 679 -11.11 -19.66 -58.63
C GLY A 679 -11.31 -20.04 -57.15
N LYS A 680 -12.57 -20.24 -56.74
CA LYS A 680 -12.95 -20.99 -55.52
C LYS A 680 -12.48 -22.45 -55.60
N SER A 681 -11.34 -22.79 -55.03
CA SER A 681 -11.09 -24.18 -54.63
C SER A 681 -11.85 -24.50 -53.33
N ARG A 682 -12.00 -25.79 -52.98
CA ARG A 682 -12.71 -26.26 -51.76
C ARG A 682 -12.18 -25.71 -50.43
N LYS A 683 -11.10 -24.92 -50.42
CA LYS A 683 -10.51 -24.30 -49.22
C LYS A 683 -10.64 -22.76 -49.13
N GLY A 684 -11.38 -22.10 -50.02
CA GLY A 684 -11.56 -20.64 -50.01
C GLY A 684 -10.51 -19.86 -50.82
N TYR A 685 -10.61 -18.52 -50.80
CA TYR A 685 -9.80 -17.59 -51.61
C TYR A 685 -8.36 -17.39 -51.11
N LEU A 686 -8.15 -17.49 -49.79
CA LEU A 686 -6.85 -17.52 -49.12
C LEU A 686 -6.95 -18.51 -47.96
N THR A 687 -5.92 -19.31 -47.76
CA THR A 687 -5.79 -20.14 -46.55
C THR A 687 -5.51 -19.26 -45.34
N ASN A 688 -5.85 -19.71 -44.12
CA ASN A 688 -5.49 -18.96 -42.90
C ASN A 688 -3.98 -18.66 -42.84
N THR A 689 -3.14 -19.56 -43.35
CA THR A 689 -1.70 -19.36 -43.45
C THR A 689 -1.31 -18.22 -44.40
N GLU A 690 -2.04 -18.03 -45.50
CA GLU A 690 -1.81 -16.91 -46.43
C GLU A 690 -2.37 -15.59 -45.88
N ILE A 691 -3.49 -15.62 -45.15
CA ILE A 691 -4.03 -14.44 -44.47
C ILE A 691 -3.06 -13.96 -43.38
N ASP A 692 -2.57 -14.88 -42.55
CA ASP A 692 -1.56 -14.57 -41.53
C ASP A 692 -0.28 -13.99 -42.14
N LEU A 693 0.13 -14.48 -43.32
CA LEU A 693 1.28 -13.96 -44.08
C LEU A 693 1.08 -12.50 -44.53
N GLN A 694 -0.11 -12.17 -45.04
CA GLN A 694 -0.43 -10.79 -45.47
C GLN A 694 -0.46 -9.85 -44.25
N LEU A 695 -1.11 -10.27 -43.16
CA LEU A 695 -1.21 -9.48 -41.92
C LEU A 695 0.16 -9.26 -41.27
N ASP A 696 1.02 -10.27 -41.24
CA ASP A 696 2.37 -10.15 -40.67
C ASP A 696 3.25 -9.21 -41.52
N TRP A 697 3.10 -9.19 -42.84
CA TRP A 697 3.81 -8.24 -43.72
C TRP A 697 3.35 -6.79 -43.52
N PHE A 698 2.04 -6.52 -43.51
CA PHE A 698 1.52 -5.16 -43.32
C PHE A 698 1.86 -4.59 -41.93
N ARG A 699 1.85 -5.42 -40.88
CA ARG A 699 2.31 -5.02 -39.55
C ARG A 699 3.80 -4.66 -39.51
N GLN A 700 4.62 -5.24 -40.38
CA GLN A 700 6.06 -4.98 -40.45
C GLN A 700 6.43 -3.77 -41.30
N GLU A 701 5.72 -3.49 -42.40
CA GLU A 701 5.88 -2.21 -43.11
C GLU A 701 5.51 -1.03 -42.19
N ASP A 702 4.43 -1.15 -41.41
CA ASP A 702 4.09 -0.18 -40.37
C ASP A 702 5.21 -0.04 -39.30
N GLU A 703 5.88 -1.14 -38.90
CA GLU A 703 7.03 -1.10 -37.97
C GLU A 703 8.35 -0.61 -38.61
N HIS A 704 8.56 -0.78 -39.92
CA HIS A 704 9.75 -0.31 -40.64
C HIS A 704 9.66 1.19 -41.00
N GLU A 705 8.45 1.70 -41.25
CA GLU A 705 8.18 3.13 -41.33
C GLU A 705 8.19 3.81 -39.94
N ASN A 706 8.03 3.06 -38.84
CA ASN A 706 8.14 3.53 -37.45
C ASN A 706 8.82 2.51 -36.50
N PRO A 707 10.16 2.49 -36.38
CA PRO A 707 10.86 1.55 -35.50
C PRO A 707 10.55 1.84 -34.01
N GLU A 708 10.00 0.86 -33.29
CA GLU A 708 9.86 0.95 -31.83
C GLU A 708 11.23 0.90 -31.12
N GLU A 709 11.48 1.89 -30.25
CA GLU A 709 12.65 1.90 -29.35
C GLU A 709 12.63 0.78 -28.30
N PRO A 710 13.81 0.38 -27.77
CA PRO A 710 13.94 -0.72 -26.82
C PRO A 710 13.21 -0.39 -25.51
N THR A 711 12.45 -1.36 -25.01
CA THR A 711 11.85 -1.34 -23.67
C THR A 711 12.87 -0.90 -22.62
N MET A 712 12.64 0.26 -22.01
CA MET A 712 13.41 0.78 -20.88
C MET A 712 13.38 -0.23 -19.73
N VAL A 713 14.52 -0.90 -19.52
CA VAL A 713 14.87 -1.49 -18.22
C VAL A 713 15.26 -0.35 -17.27
N CYS A 714 14.70 -0.42 -16.06
CA CYS A 714 14.90 0.48 -14.93
C CYS A 714 16.36 0.95 -14.75
N SER A 715 16.48 2.23 -14.42
CA SER A 715 17.71 3.00 -14.21
C SER A 715 18.63 2.42 -13.13
N SER A 716 19.75 1.82 -13.55
CA SER A 716 20.95 1.66 -12.72
C SER A 716 22.21 1.31 -13.52
N LYS A 717 22.10 0.84 -14.76
CA LYS A 717 23.26 0.41 -15.59
C LYS A 717 23.91 1.50 -16.46
N ARG A 718 23.42 2.74 -16.45
CA ARG A 718 23.94 3.82 -17.33
C ARG A 718 25.24 4.46 -16.80
N VAL A 719 25.60 4.27 -15.53
CA VAL A 719 26.80 4.89 -14.92
C VAL A 719 28.09 4.10 -15.21
N GLU A 720 28.02 2.78 -15.43
CA GLU A 720 29.21 1.96 -15.69
C GLU A 720 29.76 2.13 -17.12
N ARG A 721 28.88 2.30 -18.13
CA ARG A 721 29.28 2.40 -19.55
C ARG A 721 30.00 3.71 -19.90
N SER A 722 29.75 4.78 -19.16
CA SER A 722 30.41 6.08 -19.39
C SER A 722 31.87 6.11 -18.93
N ARG A 723 32.29 5.22 -18.00
CA ARG A 723 33.68 5.14 -17.54
C ARG A 723 34.58 4.27 -18.43
N ILE A 724 34.00 3.37 -19.22
CA ILE A 724 34.76 2.44 -20.08
C ILE A 724 35.05 3.07 -21.45
N LEU A 725 34.25 4.04 -21.89
CA LEU A 725 34.42 4.73 -23.18
C LEU A 725 35.37 5.93 -23.12
N SER A 726 35.86 6.33 -21.94
CA SER A 726 36.84 7.41 -21.77
C SER A 726 38.29 6.93 -21.68
N SER A 727 38.56 5.62 -21.74
CA SER A 727 39.91 5.05 -21.58
C SER A 727 40.45 4.28 -22.79
N SER A 728 39.84 4.42 -23.97
CA SER A 728 40.32 3.79 -25.21
C SER A 728 40.15 4.70 -26.42
N GLY A 729 41.16 5.52 -26.66
CA GLY A 729 41.30 6.38 -27.83
C GLY A 729 42.65 7.09 -27.77
N GLN A 730 43.68 6.42 -28.30
CA GLN A 730 45.08 6.86 -28.33
C GLN A 730 45.28 8.15 -29.15
N GLY A 731 46.33 8.87 -28.78
CA GLY A 731 46.73 10.16 -29.34
C GLY A 731 47.66 10.10 -30.55
N ASP A 732 47.94 11.29 -31.07
CA ASP A 732 49.23 11.87 -31.47
C ASP A 732 48.89 13.23 -32.10
N GLY A 733 49.54 14.37 -31.86
CA GLY A 733 50.70 14.68 -31.05
C GLY A 733 50.97 16.20 -31.15
N SER A 734 52.19 16.57 -30.78
CA SER A 734 52.85 17.89 -30.86
C SER A 734 52.75 18.83 -29.64
N LYS A 735 53.96 19.22 -29.27
CA LYS A 735 54.49 19.94 -28.11
C LYS A 735 54.04 21.40 -28.08
N GLU A 736 53.92 21.98 -26.88
CA GLU A 736 54.82 23.05 -26.41
C GLU A 736 54.55 23.42 -24.95
N GLU A 737 55.63 23.85 -24.29
CA GLU A 737 55.77 24.15 -22.87
C GLU A 737 55.05 25.45 -22.45
N VAL A 738 54.82 25.61 -21.13
CA VAL A 738 55.38 26.70 -20.29
C VAL A 738 54.46 27.04 -19.09
N HIS A 739 55.03 26.79 -17.89
CA HIS A 739 54.93 27.45 -16.58
C HIS A 739 53.60 27.97 -15.99
N GLY A 740 53.43 27.72 -14.68
CA GLY A 740 52.95 28.78 -13.79
C GLY A 740 52.22 28.40 -12.49
N SER A 741 52.98 28.02 -11.46
CA SER A 741 52.78 28.35 -10.02
C SER A 741 51.49 27.99 -9.25
N HIS A 742 51.69 27.08 -8.29
CA HIS A 742 51.20 27.07 -6.89
C HIS A 742 50.72 28.42 -6.31
N GLN A 743 49.67 28.38 -5.46
CA GLN A 743 49.84 28.43 -3.99
C GLN A 743 48.52 28.21 -3.23
N GLU A 744 48.58 27.26 -2.30
CA GLU A 744 47.72 27.13 -1.12
C GLU A 744 47.80 28.39 -0.25
N LEU A 745 46.77 28.66 0.56
CA LEU A 745 46.97 29.07 1.96
C LEU A 745 45.72 28.79 2.82
N ASP A 746 46.05 28.38 4.03
CA ASP A 746 45.29 27.78 5.12
C ASP A 746 44.53 28.78 6.01
N ASP A 747 43.63 28.18 6.81
CA ASP A 747 43.27 28.46 8.20
C ASP A 747 42.53 29.73 8.65
N GLY A 748 41.50 29.49 9.48
CA GLY A 748 40.78 30.48 10.26
C GLY A 748 39.70 29.88 11.16
N ASN A 749 40.12 29.17 12.19
CA ASN A 749 39.31 28.61 13.28
C ASN A 749 38.83 29.71 14.24
N CYS A 750 37.54 29.72 14.66
CA CYS A 750 37.07 30.44 15.86
C CYS A 750 35.84 29.74 16.46
N THR A 751 35.94 29.51 17.77
CA THR A 751 35.09 28.72 18.65
C THR A 751 33.97 29.52 19.34
N GLU A 752 32.86 28.83 19.57
CA GLU A 752 31.93 28.88 20.72
C GLU A 752 31.26 30.20 21.15
N THR A 753 29.92 30.18 21.23
CA THR A 753 29.18 30.34 22.51
C THR A 753 27.71 29.96 22.33
N ASP A 754 27.24 29.07 23.19
CA ASP A 754 25.84 28.69 23.40
C ASP A 754 25.03 29.82 24.08
N SER A 755 23.77 30.00 23.66
CA SER A 755 22.68 30.40 24.56
C SER A 755 21.33 29.92 24.02
N GLU A 756 20.80 28.92 24.73
CA GLU A 756 19.40 28.64 25.11
C GLU A 756 18.26 29.38 24.37
N ALA A 757 17.35 28.67 23.70
CA ALA A 757 16.14 28.02 24.23
C ALA A 757 14.94 28.98 24.43
N GLU A 758 13.92 28.85 23.58
CA GLU A 758 12.48 28.90 23.89
C GLU A 758 11.64 28.82 22.59
N PHE A 759 10.39 28.35 22.71
CA PHE A 759 9.35 28.19 21.66
C PHE A 759 9.28 26.86 20.88
N TYR A 760 8.97 25.79 21.61
CA TYR A 760 7.98 24.81 21.17
C TYR A 760 6.70 25.00 21.98
N GLY A 761 5.61 25.42 21.33
CA GLY A 761 4.31 25.56 21.97
C GLY A 761 3.18 25.63 20.94
N ASN A 762 2.33 24.60 20.96
CA ASN A 762 0.97 24.54 20.39
C ASN A 762 0.81 24.65 18.87
N ARG A 763 0.64 23.49 18.21
CA ARG A 763 -0.37 23.34 17.15
C ARG A 763 -1.23 22.11 17.44
N LYS A 764 -2.40 22.39 18.00
CA LYS A 764 -3.60 21.55 17.93
C LYS A 764 -4.29 21.82 16.61
#